data_AF-A0A317X9W1-F1
#
_entry.id   AF-A0A317X9W1-F1
#
_cell.length_a   1.000
_cell.length_b   1.000
_cell.length_c   1.000
_cell.angle_alpha   90.00
_cell.angle_beta   90.00
_cell.angle_gamma   90.00
#
_symmetry.space_group_name_H-M   'P 1'
#
loop_
_entity.id
_entity.type
_entity.pdbx_description
1 polymer ?
#
loop_
_entity_poly.entity_id
_entity_poly.type
_entity_poly.pdbx_seq_one_letter_code
_entity_poly.pdbx_strand_id
1 'polypeptide(L)'
;MATPAALPPLPFNPSRVRSYVLRLPLFTRLVLLAILVFWLLELQTVWSVVQWGSVIPEEIGFGSMYRLNTYPFIHLGFFHTFLNVLALTPLLERFEAEHGTLTAVALFIGPLSTLPAGAYILVEKFLLHRNTAIVGSSIWVFLLLGSEAIRTFKSNPYFSFSLGTTKIPTWTSPLFACALVSILVPNTSFLGHLCAILVGYLLGLGFLKIFVPPEKVLRWIEGKLNLLGRLPHYVSVDQKTYGRYGVLPTTTTGGERGTPMSFLGSSQRLGPTTIAVIRKLRSNPNFLFVHLPHILSFICIVSGVVWLLLLPLNDYSRQTYISENALLPGQVHAYFSGSEQHIFRGYKKELEGILAGQTEDGQEGWNDKFTPAVSDKIQSILKATGLKVATQNYEYTSSGIKHQGQNVYSIIQAPRGDATEAIVLVAAWKTVDDELNLNGVTLALTLARYFKRWSLWSKDIIFLFPPDSKAGTQAWIDAYHDMQPAFVQPLPLKSGALQGGLVIEYPFDHRFESLHILYDGVNGQLPNLDLFNTAVSITGGQMGIGTNLQEMWDHDDSYEMRLETIMRGMVKQGFGYATGPHSSFMPYHIDAIMLQTKGDGWQDEMALGRTVESLCRSLNNLLEHLHQSFFFYLLMQTNRFVSIGTYLPSAMLIAGNFTIMAIALWLRTGYYPGRQQSPQASKSTKEQAATATENRDDKQSPAQTDASNIIERQLALPLTLVVGLHLLGLIPLYIFNNISHQYYPTATYTSILANIILPLLLAAILSHGLNPKPQQYLLIKSFSLLMLGLFLSTLATLNFSLSFMIGLLCAPLTFVNRINPHTTSRPVRYILAMLGLGLLNVLSPSVLLLAACSYFGVDVETVLTQAAFGWDVWGVWTQVVVWCVWWPAWVSGCALVGFSLFSS
;
A
#
# COMPACT_ATOMS: atom_id res chain seq x y z
N MET A 1 -16.12 7.05 36.55
CA MET A 1 -16.81 6.98 35.24
C MET A 1 -15.73 6.90 34.18
N ALA A 2 -15.76 5.87 33.33
CA ALA A 2 -14.76 5.74 32.27
C ALA A 2 -15.06 6.71 31.13
N THR A 3 -14.08 7.51 30.71
CA THR A 3 -14.14 8.23 29.44
C THR A 3 -14.01 7.21 28.29
N PRO A 4 -14.87 7.25 27.25
CA PRO A 4 -14.71 6.36 26.11
C PRO A 4 -13.39 6.66 25.40
N ALA A 5 -12.67 5.61 25.03
CA ALA A 5 -11.46 5.75 24.23
C ALA A 5 -11.80 6.50 22.92
N ALA A 6 -11.06 7.58 22.65
CA ALA A 6 -11.23 8.30 21.40
C ALA A 6 -10.87 7.37 20.24
N LEU A 7 -11.80 7.19 19.30
CA LEU A 7 -11.51 6.53 18.03
C LEU A 7 -10.27 7.19 17.39
N PRO A 8 -9.35 6.42 16.78
CA PRO A 8 -8.26 7.01 16.02
C PRO A 8 -8.85 8.00 15.00
N PRO A 9 -8.24 9.18 14.82
CA PRO A 9 -8.81 10.22 13.97
C PRO A 9 -9.01 9.66 12.56
N LEU A 10 -10.26 9.65 12.09
CA LEU A 10 -10.60 9.21 10.75
C LEU A 10 -9.65 9.89 9.74
N PRO A 11 -9.10 9.17 8.74
CA PRO A 11 -8.16 9.74 7.77
C PRO A 11 -8.76 10.94 7.02
N PHE A 12 -10.09 11.03 6.99
CA PHE A 12 -10.84 12.22 6.63
C PHE A 12 -10.98 13.17 7.83
N ASN A 13 -10.01 14.07 8.03
CA ASN A 13 -10.18 15.18 8.97
C ASN A 13 -11.06 16.27 8.32
N PRO A 14 -12.31 16.50 8.77
CA PRO A 14 -13.20 17.48 8.16
C PRO A 14 -12.68 18.92 8.31
N SER A 15 -11.80 19.21 9.29
CA SER A 15 -11.16 20.52 9.40
C SER A 15 -10.12 20.76 8.28
N ARG A 16 -9.43 19.72 7.78
CA ARG A 16 -8.55 19.83 6.60
C ARG A 16 -9.33 20.08 5.32
N VAL A 17 -10.43 19.36 5.10
CA VAL A 17 -11.27 19.58 3.91
C VAL A 17 -11.95 20.95 3.97
N ARG A 18 -12.46 21.36 5.14
CA ARG A 18 -12.94 22.72 5.37
C ARG A 18 -11.85 23.76 5.12
N SER A 19 -10.61 23.55 5.58
CA SER A 19 -9.52 24.52 5.36
C SER A 19 -9.08 24.58 3.90
N TYR A 20 -9.07 23.46 3.17
CA TYR A 20 -8.81 23.43 1.73
C TYR A 20 -9.90 24.17 0.94
N VAL A 21 -11.18 23.84 1.15
CA VAL A 21 -12.32 24.54 0.51
C VAL A 21 -12.35 26.02 0.87
N LEU A 22 -11.95 26.40 2.09
CA LEU A 22 -11.84 27.80 2.50
C LEU A 22 -10.65 28.55 1.87
N ARG A 23 -9.57 27.85 1.49
CA ARG A 23 -8.38 28.43 0.82
C ARG A 23 -8.52 28.60 -0.68
N LEU A 24 -9.51 27.95 -1.32
CA LEU A 24 -9.70 28.03 -2.77
C LEU A 24 -9.77 29.48 -3.30
N PRO A 25 -9.05 29.80 -4.39
CA PRO A 25 -9.13 31.09 -5.08
C PRO A 25 -10.55 31.50 -5.50
N LEU A 26 -10.77 32.82 -5.63
CA LEU A 26 -12.09 33.42 -5.77
C LEU A 26 -12.87 32.94 -7.00
N PHE A 27 -12.28 32.95 -8.19
CA PHE A 27 -12.99 32.55 -9.42
C PHE A 27 -13.31 31.05 -9.43
N THR A 28 -12.37 30.22 -8.95
CA THR A 28 -12.56 28.78 -8.74
C THR A 28 -13.74 28.53 -7.80
N ARG A 29 -13.84 29.23 -6.66
CA ARG A 29 -14.99 29.14 -5.76
C ARG A 29 -16.30 29.57 -6.44
N LEU A 30 -16.31 30.68 -7.18
CA LEU A 30 -17.51 31.17 -7.87
C LEU A 30 -18.00 30.20 -8.96
N VAL A 31 -17.09 29.56 -9.69
CA VAL A 31 -17.40 28.52 -10.68
C VAL A 31 -18.03 27.30 -10.02
N LEU A 32 -17.45 26.80 -8.93
CA LEU A 32 -17.98 25.64 -8.21
C LEU A 32 -19.35 25.94 -7.59
N LEU A 33 -19.55 27.15 -7.06
CA LEU A 33 -20.84 27.62 -6.56
C LEU A 33 -21.86 27.70 -7.69
N ALA A 34 -21.51 28.24 -8.86
CA ALA A 34 -22.40 28.33 -10.01
C ALA A 34 -22.84 26.94 -10.50
N ILE A 35 -21.92 25.98 -10.62
CA ILE A 35 -22.23 24.58 -10.97
C ILE A 35 -23.21 23.97 -9.95
N LEU A 36 -22.97 24.17 -8.65
CA LEU A 36 -23.84 23.65 -7.60
C LEU A 36 -25.23 24.30 -7.61
N VAL A 37 -25.31 25.62 -7.87
CA VAL A 37 -26.57 26.35 -8.01
C VAL A 37 -27.36 25.90 -9.24
N PHE A 38 -26.73 25.74 -10.41
CA PHE A 38 -27.42 25.24 -11.61
C PHE A 38 -27.88 23.79 -11.44
N TRP A 39 -27.11 22.95 -10.74
CA TRP A 39 -27.54 21.60 -10.39
C TRP A 39 -28.72 21.58 -9.39
N LEU A 40 -28.73 22.46 -8.37
CA LEU A 40 -29.90 22.61 -7.49
C LEU A 40 -31.13 23.13 -8.25
N LEU A 41 -30.93 24.04 -9.21
CA LEU A 41 -31.99 24.54 -10.09
C LEU A 41 -32.50 23.47 -11.08
N GLU A 42 -31.73 22.42 -11.38
CA GLU A 42 -32.17 21.26 -12.17
C GLU A 42 -33.24 20.43 -11.44
N LEU A 43 -33.31 20.50 -10.11
CA LEU A 43 -34.32 19.79 -9.30
C LEU A 43 -35.73 20.38 -9.42
N GLN A 44 -35.89 21.58 -10.01
CA GLN A 44 -37.19 22.21 -10.21
C GLN A 44 -37.87 21.69 -11.49
N THR A 45 -39.18 21.49 -11.46
CA THR A 45 -39.94 20.97 -12.61
C THR A 45 -40.53 22.05 -13.52
N VAL A 46 -40.27 23.34 -13.23
CA VAL A 46 -40.90 24.49 -13.92
C VAL A 46 -40.32 24.72 -15.33
N TRP A 47 -39.02 24.46 -15.52
CA TRP A 47 -38.32 24.64 -16.80
C TRP A 47 -37.02 23.81 -16.80
N SER A 48 -36.58 23.36 -17.98
CA SER A 48 -35.35 22.56 -18.10
C SER A 48 -34.10 23.43 -18.23
N VAL A 49 -33.32 23.51 -17.14
CA VAL A 49 -32.00 24.17 -17.11
C VAL A 49 -31.04 23.55 -18.15
N VAL A 50 -31.11 22.22 -18.33
CA VAL A 50 -30.32 21.47 -19.31
C VAL A 50 -30.66 21.89 -20.75
N GLN A 51 -31.95 22.03 -21.08
CA GLN A 51 -32.35 22.48 -22.42
C GLN A 51 -32.04 23.97 -22.65
N TRP A 52 -32.08 24.79 -21.60
CA TRP A 52 -31.75 26.22 -21.72
C TRP A 52 -30.29 26.46 -22.10
N GLY A 53 -29.33 25.82 -21.43
CA GLY A 53 -27.91 26.13 -21.57
C GLY A 53 -27.03 25.07 -22.25
N SER A 54 -27.59 23.99 -22.81
CA SER A 54 -26.83 23.02 -23.59
C SER A 54 -26.42 23.55 -24.97
N VAL A 55 -25.28 23.08 -25.48
CA VAL A 55 -24.86 23.34 -26.87
C VAL A 55 -25.55 22.32 -27.77
N ILE A 56 -26.56 22.78 -28.53
CA ILE A 56 -27.34 22.01 -29.51
C ILE A 56 -27.07 22.63 -30.89
N PRO A 57 -26.36 21.95 -31.81
CA PRO A 57 -25.96 22.51 -33.11
C PRO A 57 -27.08 23.16 -33.95
N GLU A 58 -28.30 22.62 -33.93
CA GLU A 58 -29.44 23.17 -34.69
C GLU A 58 -30.03 24.44 -34.07
N GLU A 59 -30.08 24.53 -32.74
CA GLU A 59 -30.72 25.65 -32.02
C GLU A 59 -29.81 26.89 -31.83
N ILE A 60 -28.63 26.91 -32.45
CA ILE A 60 -27.65 28.00 -32.30
C ILE A 60 -27.79 29.02 -33.43
N GLY A 61 -28.22 30.22 -33.05
CA GLY A 61 -28.29 31.43 -33.86
C GLY A 61 -27.98 32.68 -33.01
N PHE A 62 -28.15 33.88 -33.55
CA PHE A 62 -27.75 35.13 -32.88
C PHE A 62 -28.38 35.34 -31.49
N GLY A 63 -29.63 34.93 -31.27
CA GLY A 63 -30.31 35.02 -29.98
C GLY A 63 -29.89 33.98 -28.92
N SER A 64 -29.21 32.90 -29.33
CA SER A 64 -28.85 31.78 -28.45
C SER A 64 -27.33 31.61 -28.25
N MET A 65 -26.52 32.58 -28.70
CA MET A 65 -25.05 32.57 -28.56
C MET A 65 -24.55 32.45 -27.11
N TYR A 66 -25.36 32.83 -26.11
CA TYR A 66 -25.01 32.66 -24.69
C TYR A 66 -24.74 31.18 -24.32
N ARG A 67 -25.37 30.23 -25.05
CA ARG A 67 -25.17 28.78 -24.87
C ARG A 67 -23.73 28.35 -25.10
N LEU A 68 -22.93 29.11 -25.85
CA LEU A 68 -21.49 28.86 -26.05
C LEU A 68 -20.64 29.12 -24.78
N ASN A 69 -21.23 29.71 -23.73
CA ASN A 69 -20.57 29.98 -22.46
C ASN A 69 -21.28 29.37 -21.24
N THR A 70 -22.57 29.02 -21.33
CA THR A 70 -23.32 28.46 -20.19
C THR A 70 -23.21 26.94 -20.06
N TYR A 71 -22.97 26.20 -21.14
CA TYR A 71 -22.89 24.73 -21.11
C TYR A 71 -21.88 24.10 -20.12
N PRO A 72 -20.73 24.71 -19.74
CA PRO A 72 -19.81 24.10 -18.78
C PRO A 72 -20.36 24.09 -17.35
N PHE A 73 -21.31 24.98 -17.04
CA PHE A 73 -21.90 25.12 -15.71
C PHE A 73 -23.06 24.16 -15.44
N ILE A 74 -23.52 23.44 -16.46
CA ILE A 74 -24.74 22.63 -16.45
C ILE A 74 -24.36 21.17 -16.65
N HIS A 75 -25.01 20.26 -15.93
CA HIS A 75 -24.65 18.84 -15.86
C HIS A 75 -25.92 17.98 -15.88
N LEU A 76 -25.80 16.70 -16.23
CA LEU A 76 -26.91 15.74 -16.18
C LEU A 76 -26.91 14.99 -14.84
N GLY A 77 -27.59 15.55 -13.84
CA GLY A 77 -27.78 14.91 -12.54
C GLY A 77 -26.51 14.74 -11.67
N PHE A 78 -26.72 14.25 -10.45
CA PHE A 78 -25.76 14.34 -9.34
C PHE A 78 -24.37 13.76 -9.63
N PHE A 79 -24.28 12.52 -10.14
CA PHE A 79 -22.98 11.85 -10.36
C PHE A 79 -22.14 12.55 -11.42
N HIS A 80 -22.77 13.10 -12.46
CA HIS A 80 -22.07 13.89 -13.47
C HIS A 80 -21.54 15.19 -12.88
N THR A 81 -22.34 15.91 -12.09
CA THR A 81 -21.91 17.12 -11.37
C THR A 81 -20.74 16.83 -10.43
N PHE A 82 -20.86 15.80 -9.59
CA PHE A 82 -19.86 15.45 -8.57
C PHE A 82 -18.49 15.10 -9.17
N LEU A 83 -18.45 14.21 -10.16
CA LEU A 83 -17.18 13.81 -10.79
C LEU A 83 -16.51 14.97 -11.53
N ASN A 84 -17.29 15.83 -12.19
CA ASN A 84 -16.77 17.01 -12.88
C ASN A 84 -16.24 18.07 -11.90
N VAL A 85 -16.93 18.31 -10.78
CA VAL A 85 -16.44 19.20 -9.70
C VAL A 85 -15.11 18.68 -9.14
N LEU A 86 -15.03 17.38 -8.83
CA LEU A 86 -13.82 16.75 -8.30
C LEU A 86 -12.63 16.86 -9.27
N ALA A 87 -12.86 16.64 -10.56
CA ALA A 87 -11.81 16.74 -11.58
C ALA A 87 -11.42 18.18 -11.94
N LEU A 88 -12.36 19.13 -11.91
CA LEU A 88 -12.12 20.53 -12.28
C LEU A 88 -11.37 21.31 -11.19
N THR A 89 -11.72 21.10 -9.92
CA THR A 89 -11.21 21.91 -8.78
C THR A 89 -9.68 22.09 -8.79
N PRO A 90 -8.84 21.03 -8.79
CA PRO A 90 -7.39 21.20 -8.71
C PRO A 90 -6.78 21.82 -9.98
N LEU A 91 -7.38 21.61 -11.16
CA LEU A 91 -6.90 22.16 -12.42
C LEU A 91 -7.22 23.67 -12.52
N LEU A 92 -8.41 24.07 -12.07
CA LEU A 92 -8.87 25.45 -12.13
C LEU A 92 -8.22 26.33 -11.05
N GLU A 93 -8.07 25.81 -9.83
CA GLU A 93 -7.29 26.43 -8.74
C GLU A 93 -5.89 26.78 -9.22
N ARG A 94 -5.20 25.79 -9.82
CA ARG A 94 -3.85 25.99 -10.35
C ARG A 94 -3.81 27.01 -11.48
N PHE A 95 -4.76 26.98 -12.41
CA PHE A 95 -4.80 27.94 -13.51
C PHE A 95 -4.99 29.38 -12.99
N GLU A 96 -5.88 29.59 -12.02
CA GLU A 96 -6.13 30.89 -11.41
C GLU A 96 -4.92 31.41 -10.62
N ALA A 97 -4.23 30.54 -9.86
CA ALA A 97 -3.00 30.90 -9.15
C ALA A 97 -1.85 31.30 -10.09
N GLU A 98 -1.73 30.65 -11.26
CA GLU A 98 -0.69 30.95 -12.25
C GLU A 98 -0.96 32.25 -13.03
N HIS A 99 -2.21 32.55 -13.39
CA HIS A 99 -2.55 33.64 -14.34
C HIS A 99 -3.26 34.85 -13.68
N GLY A 100 -3.80 34.70 -12.47
CA GLY A 100 -4.57 35.71 -11.73
C GLY A 100 -6.09 35.62 -11.98
N THR A 101 -6.89 36.08 -11.01
CA THR A 101 -8.36 35.93 -11.02
C THR A 101 -9.02 36.61 -12.23
N LEU A 102 -8.64 37.85 -12.57
CA LEU A 102 -9.25 38.57 -13.71
C LEU A 102 -8.92 37.95 -15.08
N THR A 103 -7.73 37.35 -15.25
CA THR A 103 -7.40 36.68 -16.52
C THR A 103 -8.15 35.36 -16.65
N ALA A 104 -8.31 34.61 -15.56
CA ALA A 104 -9.11 33.39 -15.52
C ALA A 104 -10.57 33.70 -15.89
N VAL A 105 -11.18 34.72 -15.28
CA VAL A 105 -12.52 35.21 -15.65
C VAL A 105 -12.62 35.53 -17.14
N ALA A 106 -11.71 36.35 -17.67
CA ALA A 106 -11.74 36.80 -19.07
C ALA A 106 -11.58 35.64 -20.07
N LEU A 107 -10.74 34.65 -19.75
CA LEU A 107 -10.46 33.52 -20.64
C LEU A 107 -11.56 32.45 -20.58
N PHE A 108 -12.09 32.10 -19.40
CA PHE A 108 -13.09 31.05 -19.24
C PHE A 108 -14.52 31.50 -19.58
N ILE A 109 -14.89 32.76 -19.33
CA ILE A 109 -16.20 33.31 -19.74
C ILE A 109 -16.18 33.76 -21.22
N GLY A 110 -15.03 33.64 -21.89
CA GLY A 110 -14.87 33.93 -23.32
C GLY A 110 -14.21 32.77 -24.08
N PRO A 111 -12.99 32.96 -24.62
CA PRO A 111 -12.40 32.09 -25.65
C PRO A 111 -12.26 30.62 -25.26
N LEU A 112 -12.00 30.29 -23.99
CA LEU A 112 -11.81 28.89 -23.58
C LEU A 112 -13.13 28.10 -23.47
N SER A 113 -14.28 28.77 -23.47
CA SER A 113 -15.60 28.13 -23.58
C SER A 113 -16.17 28.18 -24.99
N THR A 114 -16.03 29.34 -25.66
CA THR A 114 -16.58 29.54 -27.01
C THR A 114 -15.80 28.80 -28.10
N LEU A 115 -14.46 28.70 -28.02
CA LEU A 115 -13.67 28.03 -29.07
C LEU A 115 -13.92 26.52 -29.12
N PRO A 116 -13.95 25.75 -28.01
CA PRO A 116 -14.30 24.33 -28.06
C PRO A 116 -15.72 24.10 -28.58
N ALA A 117 -16.69 24.91 -28.14
CA ALA A 117 -18.08 24.82 -28.58
C ALA A 117 -18.22 25.16 -30.07
N GLY A 118 -17.58 26.23 -30.55
CA GLY A 118 -17.58 26.63 -31.96
C GLY A 118 -16.93 25.57 -32.86
N ALA A 119 -15.79 25.01 -32.45
CA ALA A 119 -15.14 23.91 -33.15
C ALA A 119 -16.02 22.65 -33.20
N TYR A 120 -16.70 22.33 -32.08
CA TYR A 120 -17.65 21.22 -32.02
C TYR A 120 -18.82 21.42 -32.98
N ILE A 121 -19.47 22.59 -32.96
CA ILE A 121 -20.61 22.90 -33.84
C ILE A 121 -20.19 22.85 -35.32
N LEU A 122 -18.98 23.33 -35.65
CA LEU A 122 -18.46 23.28 -37.02
C LEU A 122 -18.41 21.83 -37.51
N VAL A 123 -17.83 20.92 -36.73
CA VAL A 123 -17.69 19.51 -37.12
C VAL A 123 -19.02 18.75 -37.06
N GLU A 124 -19.79 18.89 -35.98
CA GLU A 124 -21.04 18.15 -35.79
C GLU A 124 -22.12 18.59 -36.81
N LYS A 125 -22.25 19.91 -37.07
CA LYS A 125 -23.26 20.48 -37.97
C LYS A 125 -22.90 20.35 -39.46
N PHE A 126 -21.68 20.75 -39.85
CA PHE A 126 -21.30 20.83 -41.27
C PHE A 126 -20.59 19.59 -41.80
N LEU A 127 -19.93 18.80 -40.96
CA LEU A 127 -19.22 17.59 -41.40
C LEU A 127 -20.04 16.32 -41.14
N LEU A 128 -20.62 16.18 -39.94
CA LEU A 128 -21.29 14.94 -39.51
C LEU A 128 -22.81 14.95 -39.65
N HIS A 129 -23.43 16.12 -39.87
CA HIS A 129 -24.89 16.30 -39.99
C HIS A 129 -25.66 15.68 -38.81
N ARG A 130 -25.18 15.95 -37.59
CA ARG A 130 -25.76 15.46 -36.34
C ARG A 130 -26.13 16.62 -35.42
N ASN A 131 -27.02 16.33 -34.48
CA ASN A 131 -27.52 17.29 -33.50
C ASN A 131 -27.39 16.73 -32.07
N THR A 132 -26.21 16.23 -31.69
CA THR A 132 -26.01 15.74 -30.31
C THR A 132 -25.72 16.91 -29.36
N ALA A 133 -26.43 16.94 -28.23
CA ALA A 133 -26.32 18.00 -27.23
C ALA A 133 -25.10 17.78 -26.32
N ILE A 134 -24.39 18.85 -25.95
CA ILE A 134 -23.27 18.79 -25.00
C ILE A 134 -23.49 19.70 -23.80
N VAL A 135 -23.16 19.17 -22.62
CA VAL A 135 -23.14 19.86 -21.32
C VAL A 135 -21.98 19.37 -20.45
N GLY A 136 -21.56 20.20 -19.50
CA GLY A 136 -20.66 19.83 -18.41
C GLY A 136 -19.24 20.36 -18.54
N SER A 137 -18.68 20.74 -17.39
CA SER A 137 -17.30 21.26 -17.24
C SER A 137 -16.18 20.26 -17.59
N SER A 138 -16.50 19.03 -17.98
CA SER A 138 -15.55 18.06 -18.55
C SER A 138 -14.75 18.64 -19.72
N ILE A 139 -15.34 19.55 -20.49
CA ILE A 139 -14.64 20.26 -21.57
C ILE A 139 -13.52 21.16 -21.02
N TRP A 140 -13.73 21.86 -19.90
CA TRP A 140 -12.66 22.62 -19.24
C TRP A 140 -11.58 21.71 -18.65
N VAL A 141 -11.96 20.55 -18.07
CA VAL A 141 -11.02 19.54 -17.60
C VAL A 141 -10.11 19.07 -18.73
N PHE A 142 -10.67 18.63 -19.87
CA PHE A 142 -9.90 18.16 -21.01
C PHE A 142 -9.08 19.26 -21.71
N LEU A 143 -9.56 20.50 -21.73
CA LEU A 143 -8.81 21.67 -22.20
C LEU A 143 -7.59 21.97 -21.32
N LEU A 144 -7.76 21.97 -19.99
CA LEU A 144 -6.67 22.21 -19.04
C LEU A 144 -5.65 21.07 -19.06
N LEU A 145 -6.10 19.81 -19.13
CA LEU A 145 -5.23 18.64 -19.32
C LEU A 145 -4.47 18.71 -20.66
N GLY A 146 -5.11 19.18 -21.74
CA GLY A 146 -4.46 19.43 -23.04
C GLY A 146 -3.34 20.46 -22.95
N SER A 147 -3.62 21.61 -22.32
CA SER A 147 -2.64 22.69 -22.10
C SER A 147 -1.46 22.22 -21.26
N GLU A 148 -1.73 21.51 -20.16
CA GLU A 148 -0.70 21.02 -19.26
C GLU A 148 0.14 19.92 -19.92
N ALA A 149 -0.47 18.97 -20.65
CA ALA A 149 0.29 17.94 -21.36
C ALA A 149 1.29 18.50 -22.38
N ILE A 150 0.99 19.64 -23.03
CA ILE A 150 1.95 20.35 -23.90
C ILE A 150 3.03 21.09 -23.09
N ARG A 151 2.72 21.63 -21.93
CA ARG A 151 3.71 22.22 -21.02
C ARG A 151 4.65 21.15 -20.48
N THR A 152 4.11 20.01 -20.02
CA THR A 152 4.90 18.84 -19.61
C THR A 152 5.69 18.26 -20.77
N PHE A 153 5.15 18.25 -22.01
CA PHE A 153 5.92 17.84 -23.20
C PHE A 153 7.14 18.73 -23.49
N LYS A 154 7.10 20.01 -23.11
CA LYS A 154 8.26 20.92 -23.27
C LYS A 154 9.38 20.65 -22.26
N SER A 155 9.08 20.14 -21.07
CA SER A 155 10.08 19.78 -20.04
C SER A 155 10.48 18.29 -20.07
N ASN A 156 9.49 17.42 -20.27
CA ASN A 156 9.59 15.96 -20.35
C ASN A 156 8.87 15.49 -21.63
N PRO A 157 9.55 15.42 -22.79
CA PRO A 157 8.89 15.17 -24.08
C PRO A 157 8.31 13.75 -24.25
N TYR A 158 8.68 12.80 -23.40
CA TYR A 158 8.19 11.43 -23.48
C TYR A 158 7.77 10.93 -22.10
N PHE A 159 6.76 10.08 -22.04
CA PHE A 159 6.41 9.39 -20.80
C PHE A 159 7.55 8.46 -20.38
N SER A 160 7.79 8.34 -19.06
CA SER A 160 8.63 7.28 -18.49
C SER A 160 8.09 5.88 -18.86
N PHE A 161 6.80 5.78 -19.22
CA PHE A 161 6.20 4.62 -19.85
C PHE A 161 6.48 4.59 -21.37
N SER A 162 7.76 4.53 -21.75
CA SER A 162 8.17 4.29 -23.14
C SER A 162 8.15 2.79 -23.42
N LEU A 163 7.21 2.32 -24.26
CA LEU A 163 7.23 0.94 -24.76
C LEU A 163 8.41 0.76 -25.72
N GLY A 164 9.52 0.26 -25.19
CA GLY A 164 10.76 0.01 -25.94
C GLY A 164 11.26 1.27 -26.67
N THR A 165 11.57 1.11 -27.95
CA THR A 165 12.10 2.17 -28.83
C THR A 165 11.06 3.20 -29.27
N THR A 166 9.76 2.91 -29.14
CA THR A 166 8.70 3.84 -29.50
C THR A 166 8.45 4.84 -28.37
N LYS A 167 9.12 5.99 -28.45
CA LYS A 167 8.96 7.07 -27.49
C LYS A 167 7.56 7.70 -27.62
N ILE A 168 6.64 7.34 -26.73
CA ILE A 168 5.28 7.90 -26.70
C ILE A 168 5.37 9.36 -26.21
N PRO A 169 4.97 10.36 -27.03
CA PRO A 169 5.06 11.76 -26.64
C PRO A 169 4.14 12.11 -25.47
N THR A 170 4.63 12.90 -24.51
CA THR A 170 3.84 13.30 -23.32
C THR A 170 2.55 14.03 -23.67
N TRP A 171 2.48 14.68 -24.83
CA TRP A 171 1.25 15.35 -25.29
C TRP A 171 0.06 14.39 -25.52
N THR A 172 0.27 13.06 -25.63
CA THR A 172 -0.82 12.11 -25.94
C THR A 172 -1.65 11.66 -24.72
N SER A 173 -1.30 11.99 -23.47
CA SER A 173 -2.11 11.56 -22.30
C SER A 173 -3.58 12.02 -22.32
N PRO A 174 -3.94 13.25 -22.76
CA PRO A 174 -5.34 13.68 -22.75
C PRO A 174 -6.17 12.89 -23.76
N LEU A 175 -5.56 12.45 -24.87
CA LEU A 175 -6.20 11.59 -25.87
C LEU A 175 -6.45 10.19 -25.33
N PHE A 176 -5.49 9.62 -24.58
CA PHE A 176 -5.69 8.33 -23.91
C PHE A 176 -6.78 8.43 -22.82
N ALA A 177 -6.76 9.49 -22.01
CA ALA A 177 -7.80 9.76 -21.01
C ALA A 177 -9.19 9.96 -21.67
N CYS A 178 -9.27 10.65 -22.81
CA CYS A 178 -10.50 10.84 -23.57
C CYS A 178 -11.04 9.50 -24.11
N ALA A 179 -10.19 8.65 -24.67
CA ALA A 179 -10.57 7.32 -25.10
C ALA A 179 -11.07 6.45 -23.93
N LEU A 180 -10.39 6.50 -22.78
CA LEU A 180 -10.76 5.75 -21.58
C LEU A 180 -12.09 6.23 -20.98
N VAL A 181 -12.29 7.55 -20.86
CA VAL A 181 -13.57 8.13 -20.40
C VAL A 181 -14.71 7.79 -21.36
N SER A 182 -14.49 7.86 -22.68
CA SER A 182 -15.49 7.50 -23.69
C SER A 182 -15.82 6.00 -23.71
N ILE A 183 -14.97 5.14 -23.16
CA ILE A 183 -15.22 3.69 -23.00
C ILE A 183 -15.96 3.41 -21.68
N LEU A 184 -15.58 4.08 -20.59
CA LEU A 184 -16.08 3.79 -19.24
C LEU A 184 -17.37 4.55 -18.86
N VAL A 185 -17.58 5.76 -19.39
CA VAL A 185 -18.70 6.62 -19.01
C VAL A 185 -19.70 6.72 -20.16
N PRO A 186 -20.90 6.09 -20.05
CA PRO A 186 -21.92 6.17 -21.10
C PRO A 186 -22.42 7.62 -21.27
N ASN A 187 -22.92 7.92 -22.46
CA ASN A 187 -23.48 9.23 -22.85
C ASN A 187 -22.49 10.42 -22.80
N THR A 188 -21.17 10.17 -22.90
CA THR A 188 -20.16 11.23 -23.06
C THR A 188 -19.90 11.57 -24.53
N SER A 189 -19.73 12.86 -24.85
CA SER A 189 -19.39 13.30 -26.21
C SER A 189 -17.88 13.29 -26.45
N PHE A 190 -17.39 12.19 -27.03
CA PHE A 190 -16.00 12.03 -27.46
C PHE A 190 -15.52 13.18 -28.36
N LEU A 191 -16.38 13.68 -29.26
CA LEU A 191 -16.03 14.77 -30.16
C LEU A 191 -15.85 16.10 -29.40
N GLY A 192 -16.74 16.41 -28.44
CA GLY A 192 -16.60 17.59 -27.58
C GLY A 192 -15.31 17.59 -26.77
N HIS A 193 -14.93 16.43 -26.21
CA HIS A 193 -13.65 16.27 -25.50
C HIS A 193 -12.45 16.39 -26.44
N LEU A 194 -12.52 15.89 -27.67
CA LEU A 194 -11.46 16.06 -28.67
C LEU A 194 -11.28 17.53 -29.10
N CYS A 195 -12.38 18.26 -29.32
CA CYS A 195 -12.36 19.71 -29.58
C CYS A 195 -11.76 20.48 -28.39
N ALA A 196 -12.08 20.09 -27.15
CA ALA A 196 -11.49 20.68 -25.95
C ALA A 196 -9.97 20.47 -25.87
N ILE A 197 -9.50 19.25 -26.13
CA ILE A 197 -8.07 18.91 -26.15
C ILE A 197 -7.33 19.72 -27.22
N LEU A 198 -7.90 19.88 -28.42
CA LEU A 198 -7.33 20.68 -29.50
C LEU A 198 -7.13 22.15 -29.08
N VAL A 199 -8.15 22.77 -28.47
CA VAL A 199 -8.04 24.14 -27.94
C VAL A 199 -7.04 24.21 -26.78
N GLY A 200 -6.99 23.18 -25.94
CA GLY A 200 -5.97 23.02 -24.89
C GLY A 200 -4.55 22.98 -25.44
N TYR A 201 -4.31 22.26 -26.53
CA TYR A 201 -3.01 22.23 -27.19
C TYR A 201 -2.62 23.61 -27.76
N LEU A 202 -3.56 24.35 -28.37
CA LEU A 202 -3.32 25.72 -28.83
C LEU A 202 -2.99 26.68 -27.67
N LEU A 203 -3.59 26.47 -26.49
CA LEU A 203 -3.26 27.20 -25.26
C LEU A 203 -1.84 26.89 -24.78
N GLY A 204 -1.48 25.61 -24.66
CA GLY A 204 -0.16 25.15 -24.21
C GLY A 204 0.99 25.48 -25.16
N LEU A 205 0.72 25.54 -26.47
CA LEU A 205 1.65 26.04 -27.49
C LEU A 205 1.83 27.56 -27.41
N GLY A 206 0.80 28.29 -26.95
CA GLY A 206 0.83 29.73 -26.74
C GLY A 206 0.13 30.56 -27.81
N PHE A 207 -0.55 29.93 -28.78
CA PHE A 207 -1.29 30.64 -29.84
C PHE A 207 -2.47 31.46 -29.30
N LEU A 208 -3.11 31.01 -28.21
CA LEU A 208 -4.21 31.74 -27.58
C LEU A 208 -3.77 32.92 -26.69
N LYS A 209 -2.47 33.25 -26.62
CA LYS A 209 -1.97 34.45 -25.92
C LYS A 209 -2.57 35.76 -26.44
N ILE A 210 -3.02 35.79 -27.69
CA ILE A 210 -3.70 36.94 -28.32
C ILE A 210 -4.97 37.35 -27.55
N PHE A 211 -5.65 36.40 -26.90
CA PHE A 211 -6.85 36.67 -26.12
C PHE A 211 -6.59 37.01 -24.64
N VAL A 212 -5.32 37.02 -24.20
CA VAL A 212 -4.98 37.40 -22.82
C VAL A 212 -5.06 38.93 -22.71
N PRO A 213 -5.92 39.49 -21.83
CA PRO A 213 -6.06 40.93 -21.69
C PRO A 213 -4.74 41.60 -21.26
N PRO A 214 -4.36 42.77 -21.82
CA PRO A 214 -3.09 43.42 -21.50
C PRO A 214 -2.96 43.77 -20.01
N GLU A 215 -1.80 43.47 -19.41
CA GLU A 215 -1.60 43.66 -17.96
C GLU A 215 -1.76 45.11 -17.49
N LYS A 216 -1.50 46.09 -18.37
CA LYS A 216 -1.76 47.52 -18.10
C LYS A 216 -3.25 47.79 -17.84
N VAL A 217 -4.15 47.13 -18.59
CA VAL A 217 -5.61 47.27 -18.42
C VAL A 217 -6.05 46.55 -17.14
N LEU A 218 -5.51 45.36 -16.87
CA LEU A 218 -5.82 44.61 -15.66
C LEU A 218 -5.40 45.37 -14.39
N ARG A 219 -4.16 45.88 -14.32
CA ARG A 219 -3.68 46.71 -13.20
C ARG A 219 -4.52 47.98 -13.02
N TRP A 220 -4.97 48.60 -14.11
CA TRP A 220 -5.88 49.74 -14.06
C TRP A 220 -7.24 49.38 -13.46
N ILE A 221 -7.81 48.22 -13.81
CA ILE A 221 -9.06 47.71 -13.21
C ILE A 221 -8.85 47.38 -11.72
N GLU A 222 -7.79 46.65 -11.37
CA GLU A 222 -7.46 46.27 -9.99
C GLU A 222 -7.27 47.49 -9.08
N GLY A 223 -6.47 48.46 -9.53
CA GLY A 223 -6.21 49.70 -8.78
C GLY A 223 -7.45 50.60 -8.65
N LYS A 224 -8.27 50.71 -9.71
CA LYS A 224 -9.48 51.54 -9.70
C LYS A 224 -10.61 50.96 -8.83
N LEU A 225 -10.70 49.63 -8.71
CA LEU A 225 -11.73 48.95 -7.93
C LEU A 225 -11.26 48.48 -6.54
N ASN A 226 -9.96 48.60 -6.24
CA ASN A 226 -9.30 48.11 -5.03
C ASN A 226 -9.70 46.65 -4.69
N LEU A 227 -9.61 45.76 -5.68
CA LEU A 227 -10.09 44.38 -5.58
C LEU A 227 -9.34 43.59 -4.50
N LEU A 228 -8.04 43.82 -4.37
CA LEU A 228 -7.16 43.16 -3.41
C LEU A 228 -7.53 43.46 -1.95
N GLY A 229 -8.03 44.67 -1.66
CA GLY A 229 -8.52 45.04 -0.33
C GLY A 229 -10.01 44.72 -0.07
N ARG A 230 -10.80 44.48 -1.12
CA ARG A 230 -12.27 44.29 -1.02
C ARG A 230 -12.72 42.84 -1.16
N LEU A 231 -11.98 42.00 -1.89
CA LEU A 231 -12.36 40.62 -2.19
C LEU A 231 -11.38 39.64 -1.54
N PRO A 232 -11.77 38.88 -0.50
CA PRO A 232 -10.91 37.89 0.12
C PRO A 232 -10.63 36.72 -0.85
N HIS A 233 -9.40 36.21 -0.86
CA HIS A 233 -8.92 35.13 -1.77
C HIS A 233 -8.89 35.51 -3.27
N TYR A 234 -8.85 36.81 -3.58
CA TYR A 234 -8.57 37.33 -4.92
C TYR A 234 -7.06 37.24 -5.24
N VAL A 235 -6.70 36.65 -6.39
CA VAL A 235 -5.30 36.55 -6.86
C VAL A 235 -5.00 37.69 -7.82
N SER A 236 -4.15 38.64 -7.42
CA SER A 236 -3.85 39.83 -8.23
C SER A 236 -2.84 39.58 -9.34
N VAL A 237 -2.80 40.50 -10.32
CA VAL A 237 -1.83 40.45 -11.43
C VAL A 237 -0.37 40.46 -10.96
N ASP A 238 -0.09 41.11 -9.83
CA ASP A 238 1.27 41.23 -9.27
C ASP A 238 1.61 40.11 -8.26
N GLN A 239 0.62 39.31 -7.85
CA GLN A 239 0.81 38.11 -7.02
C GLN A 239 0.96 36.81 -7.85
N LYS A 240 0.89 36.87 -9.18
CA LYS A 240 1.05 35.69 -10.06
C LYS A 240 2.35 34.96 -9.76
N THR A 241 2.25 33.75 -9.23
CA THR A 241 3.41 32.99 -8.79
C THR A 241 4.09 32.28 -9.96
N TYR A 242 4.94 33.00 -10.71
CA TYR A 242 5.86 32.36 -11.65
C TYR A 242 6.87 31.48 -10.90
N GLY A 243 6.54 30.20 -10.76
CA GLY A 243 7.48 29.15 -10.34
C GLY A 243 7.77 29.05 -8.84
N ARG A 244 6.76 29.13 -7.95
CA ARG A 244 6.98 28.83 -6.52
C ARG A 244 5.85 28.01 -5.86
N TYR A 245 5.98 26.69 -5.99
CA TYR A 245 5.42 25.61 -5.14
C TYR A 245 3.90 25.44 -5.03
N GLY A 246 3.43 24.37 -5.68
CA GLY A 246 2.24 23.58 -5.33
C GLY A 246 2.60 22.09 -5.28
N VAL A 247 3.63 21.73 -4.52
CA VAL A 247 4.12 20.34 -4.41
C VAL A 247 3.12 19.53 -3.58
N LEU A 248 2.30 18.73 -4.26
CA LEU A 248 2.01 17.38 -3.78
C LEU A 248 3.35 16.64 -3.72
N PRO A 249 3.61 15.78 -2.72
CA PRO A 249 4.81 14.95 -2.68
C PRO A 249 4.76 13.89 -3.78
N THR A 250 5.06 14.29 -5.01
CA THR A 250 5.44 13.42 -6.10
C THR A 250 6.96 13.47 -6.19
N THR A 251 7.58 12.33 -5.93
CA THR A 251 9.03 12.11 -5.94
C THR A 251 9.60 12.25 -7.36
N THR A 252 9.80 13.49 -7.81
CA THR A 252 10.50 13.77 -9.07
C THR A 252 12.00 13.57 -8.87
N THR A 253 12.44 12.31 -8.90
CA THR A 253 13.84 11.96 -9.10
C THR A 253 14.27 12.36 -10.51
N GLY A 254 14.99 13.48 -10.63
CA GLY A 254 15.76 13.80 -11.83
C GLY A 254 17.12 13.11 -11.75
N GLY A 255 17.56 12.46 -12.83
CA GLY A 255 18.91 11.91 -12.92
C GLY A 255 19.00 10.46 -13.40
N GLU A 256 19.10 10.30 -14.71
CA GLU A 256 19.82 9.23 -15.44
C GLU A 256 19.36 7.75 -15.44
N ARG A 257 19.50 7.18 -16.65
CA ARG A 257 19.68 5.75 -17.03
C ARG A 257 18.54 4.78 -16.72
N GLY A 258 17.53 4.81 -17.60
CA GLY A 258 16.66 3.66 -17.86
C GLY A 258 17.18 2.81 -19.03
N THR A 259 17.73 1.64 -18.72
CA THR A 259 18.08 0.54 -19.66
C THR A 259 17.00 -0.57 -19.58
N PRO A 260 16.91 -1.53 -20.52
CA PRO A 260 15.80 -1.50 -21.46
C PRO A 260 14.86 -2.71 -21.36
N MET A 261 13.55 -2.50 -21.62
CA MET A 261 12.69 -3.60 -22.05
C MET A 261 12.48 -3.60 -23.56
N SER A 262 13.10 -4.59 -24.19
CA SER A 262 12.82 -5.02 -25.55
C SER A 262 11.46 -5.70 -25.62
N PHE A 263 10.63 -5.31 -26.59
CA PHE A 263 9.66 -6.22 -27.17
C PHE A 263 9.82 -6.19 -28.70
N LEU A 264 10.32 -7.29 -29.25
CA LEU A 264 10.45 -7.48 -30.69
C LEU A 264 9.10 -7.99 -31.23
N GLY A 265 8.39 -7.21 -32.05
CA GLY A 265 6.98 -7.50 -32.34
C GLY A 265 6.37 -6.81 -33.55
N SER A 266 7.14 -6.61 -34.63
CA SER A 266 6.70 -6.19 -35.97
C SER A 266 5.89 -4.88 -36.12
N SER A 267 6.46 -3.96 -36.88
CA SER A 267 5.78 -2.78 -37.42
C SER A 267 4.77 -3.15 -38.51
N GLN A 268 3.47 -3.05 -38.20
CA GLN A 268 2.44 -2.86 -39.23
C GLN A 268 1.62 -1.60 -38.95
N ARG A 269 1.54 -0.73 -39.98
CA ARG A 269 0.74 0.49 -40.00
C ARG A 269 -0.70 0.15 -39.56
N LEU A 270 -1.24 0.90 -38.59
CA LEU A 270 -2.68 0.87 -38.30
C LEU A 270 -3.46 1.46 -39.49
N GLY A 271 -3.77 0.59 -40.46
CA GLY A 271 -4.80 0.85 -41.46
C GLY A 271 -6.21 0.78 -40.84
N PRO A 272 -7.27 0.95 -41.65
CA PRO A 272 -8.67 0.99 -41.18
C PRO A 272 -9.19 -0.31 -40.52
N THR A 273 -8.36 -1.37 -40.45
CA THR A 273 -8.68 -2.67 -39.85
C THR A 273 -8.70 -2.65 -38.31
N THR A 274 -7.88 -1.86 -37.62
CA THR A 274 -7.90 -1.81 -36.14
C THR A 274 -9.16 -1.11 -35.62
N ILE A 275 -9.66 -0.10 -36.32
CA ILE A 275 -10.97 0.52 -36.04
C ILE A 275 -12.09 -0.54 -36.20
N ALA A 276 -11.98 -1.41 -37.19
CA ALA A 276 -12.91 -2.53 -37.38
C ALA A 276 -12.79 -3.58 -36.26
N VAL A 277 -11.58 -3.93 -35.80
CA VAL A 277 -11.36 -4.87 -34.68
C VAL A 277 -11.90 -4.30 -33.36
N ILE A 278 -11.64 -3.02 -33.04
CA ILE A 278 -12.17 -2.34 -31.85
C ILE A 278 -13.70 -2.26 -31.92
N ARG A 279 -14.27 -1.95 -33.09
CA ARG A 279 -15.73 -1.98 -33.31
C ARG A 279 -16.32 -3.39 -33.17
N LYS A 280 -15.58 -4.43 -33.60
CA LYS A 280 -15.99 -5.85 -33.50
C LYS A 280 -15.86 -6.40 -32.07
N LEU A 281 -14.90 -5.91 -31.27
CA LEU A 281 -14.87 -6.13 -29.81
C LEU A 281 -16.07 -5.46 -29.13
N ARG A 282 -16.36 -4.18 -29.47
CA ARG A 282 -17.51 -3.44 -28.93
C ARG A 282 -18.86 -4.09 -29.29
N SER A 283 -18.97 -4.71 -30.47
CA SER A 283 -20.19 -5.42 -30.90
C SER A 283 -20.33 -6.83 -30.30
N ASN A 284 -19.35 -7.33 -29.55
CA ASN A 284 -19.36 -8.71 -29.05
C ASN A 284 -19.22 -8.75 -27.50
N PRO A 285 -20.29 -8.37 -26.76
CA PRO A 285 -20.23 -8.15 -25.31
C PRO A 285 -19.78 -9.40 -24.53
N ASN A 286 -20.09 -10.61 -25.01
CA ASN A 286 -19.64 -11.85 -24.38
C ASN A 286 -18.11 -11.97 -24.35
N PHE A 287 -17.40 -11.60 -25.42
CA PHE A 287 -15.92 -11.66 -25.41
C PHE A 287 -15.34 -10.65 -24.41
N LEU A 288 -15.87 -9.42 -24.42
CA LEU A 288 -15.38 -8.30 -23.61
C LEU A 288 -15.64 -8.46 -22.11
N PHE A 289 -16.77 -9.06 -21.72
CA PHE A 289 -17.16 -9.24 -20.30
C PHE A 289 -16.91 -10.65 -19.74
N VAL A 290 -16.66 -11.67 -20.57
CA VAL A 290 -16.43 -13.06 -20.11
C VAL A 290 -15.00 -13.52 -20.34
N HIS A 291 -14.42 -13.36 -21.53
CA HIS A 291 -13.11 -13.94 -21.82
C HIS A 291 -11.95 -12.99 -21.53
N LEU A 292 -12.04 -11.73 -22.01
CA LEU A 292 -10.98 -10.73 -21.82
C LEU A 292 -10.54 -10.52 -20.35
N PRO A 293 -11.45 -10.47 -19.35
CA PRO A 293 -11.05 -10.27 -17.95
C PRO A 293 -10.28 -11.43 -17.36
N HIS A 294 -10.64 -12.68 -17.68
CA HIS A 294 -9.93 -13.86 -17.18
C HIS A 294 -8.52 -13.96 -17.78
N ILE A 295 -8.38 -13.64 -19.08
CA ILE A 295 -7.08 -13.57 -19.75
C ILE A 295 -6.22 -12.45 -19.14
N LEU A 296 -6.80 -11.26 -18.94
CA LEU A 296 -6.07 -10.12 -18.37
C LEU A 296 -5.64 -10.38 -16.92
N SER A 297 -6.52 -10.90 -16.06
CA SER A 297 -6.14 -11.27 -14.68
C SER A 297 -5.07 -12.37 -14.65
N PHE A 298 -5.13 -13.38 -15.54
CA PHE A 298 -4.08 -14.40 -15.66
C PHE A 298 -2.74 -13.79 -16.08
N ILE A 299 -2.73 -12.92 -17.10
CA ILE A 299 -1.53 -12.20 -17.52
C ILE A 299 -0.97 -11.37 -16.38
N CYS A 300 -1.80 -10.66 -15.61
CA CYS A 300 -1.37 -9.87 -14.45
C CYS A 300 -0.68 -10.73 -13.37
N ILE A 301 -1.23 -11.91 -13.05
CA ILE A 301 -0.63 -12.84 -12.09
C ILE A 301 0.73 -13.35 -12.60
N VAL A 302 0.77 -13.85 -13.84
CA VAL A 302 2.02 -14.36 -14.46
C VAL A 302 3.06 -13.27 -14.58
N SER A 303 2.69 -12.05 -15.02
CA SER A 303 3.61 -10.92 -15.10
C SER A 303 4.12 -10.50 -13.72
N GLY A 304 3.28 -10.57 -12.67
CA GLY A 304 3.71 -10.27 -11.31
C GLY A 304 4.78 -11.25 -10.81
N VAL A 305 4.57 -12.55 -11.02
CA VAL A 305 5.55 -13.60 -10.65
C VAL A 305 6.83 -13.50 -11.48
N VAL A 306 6.72 -13.34 -12.79
CA VAL A 306 7.90 -13.16 -13.67
C VAL A 306 8.68 -11.90 -13.29
N TRP A 307 8.01 -10.81 -12.89
CA TRP A 307 8.67 -9.59 -12.43
C TRP A 307 9.53 -9.82 -11.19
N LEU A 308 9.07 -10.63 -10.24
CA LEU A 308 9.86 -11.00 -9.06
C LEU A 308 11.14 -11.76 -9.46
N LEU A 309 11.02 -12.71 -10.40
CA LEU A 309 12.14 -13.50 -10.92
C LEU A 309 13.13 -12.67 -11.75
N LEU A 310 12.75 -11.48 -12.24
CA LEU A 310 13.67 -10.58 -12.93
C LEU A 310 14.51 -9.71 -11.97
N LEU A 311 14.08 -9.52 -10.72
CA LEU A 311 14.77 -8.65 -9.76
C LEU A 311 16.23 -9.01 -9.45
N PRO A 312 16.66 -10.29 -9.35
CA PRO A 312 18.05 -10.65 -9.05
C PRO A 312 19.04 -10.34 -10.19
N LEU A 313 18.56 -9.96 -11.38
CA LEU A 313 19.40 -9.61 -12.52
C LEU A 313 20.13 -8.27 -12.29
N ASN A 314 21.36 -8.18 -12.81
CA ASN A 314 22.21 -7.00 -12.61
C ASN A 314 21.56 -5.68 -13.05
N ASP A 315 20.77 -5.68 -14.12
CA ASP A 315 20.11 -4.48 -14.68
C ASP A 315 19.02 -3.88 -13.77
N TYR A 316 18.42 -4.69 -12.89
CA TYR A 316 17.38 -4.27 -11.95
C TYR A 316 17.91 -4.07 -10.52
N SER A 317 19.10 -4.59 -10.23
CA SER A 317 19.84 -4.38 -8.99
C SER A 317 20.60 -3.04 -8.96
N ARG A 318 20.79 -2.46 -7.77
CA ARG A 318 21.73 -1.35 -7.53
C ARG A 318 22.79 -1.77 -6.52
N GLN A 319 24.01 -1.24 -6.67
CA GLN A 319 24.99 -1.33 -5.60
C GLN A 319 24.56 -0.43 -4.44
N THR A 320 24.82 -0.87 -3.21
CA THR A 320 24.60 -0.05 -2.01
C THR A 320 25.59 1.12 -1.98
N TYR A 321 25.15 2.24 -1.42
CA TYR A 321 25.94 3.43 -1.20
C TYR A 321 25.41 4.13 0.05
N ILE A 322 26.22 4.96 0.69
CA ILE A 322 25.79 5.75 1.84
C ILE A 322 25.41 7.14 1.32
N SER A 323 24.15 7.54 1.51
CA SER A 323 23.64 8.84 1.09
C SER A 323 23.95 9.94 2.10
N GLU A 324 23.92 9.60 3.39
CA GLU A 324 24.16 10.52 4.49
C GLU A 324 25.66 10.76 4.71
N ASN A 325 26.11 11.95 4.32
CA ASN A 325 27.51 12.35 4.42
C ASN A 325 28.01 12.45 5.87
N ALA A 326 27.12 12.72 6.84
CA ALA A 326 27.49 12.85 8.25
C ALA A 326 27.95 11.54 8.91
N LEU A 327 27.57 10.37 8.36
CA LEU A 327 27.93 9.07 8.95
C LEU A 327 29.44 8.78 8.90
N LEU A 328 30.16 9.30 7.90
CA LEU A 328 31.63 9.21 7.76
C LEU A 328 32.21 7.83 8.16
N PRO A 329 31.72 6.73 7.56
CA PRO A 329 32.01 5.35 7.99
C PRO A 329 33.52 5.09 8.03
N GLY A 330 34.01 4.56 9.16
CA GLY A 330 35.40 4.11 9.31
C GLY A 330 36.48 5.19 9.18
N GLN A 331 36.14 6.48 9.09
CA GLN A 331 37.12 7.56 8.93
C GLN A 331 37.99 7.82 10.17
N VAL A 332 37.57 7.30 11.34
CA VAL A 332 38.30 7.46 12.59
C VAL A 332 38.76 6.09 13.09
N HIS A 333 40.03 5.99 13.48
CA HIS A 333 40.56 4.77 14.09
C HIS A 333 39.83 4.47 15.41
N ALA A 334 39.41 3.21 15.56
CA ALA A 334 38.94 2.64 16.81
C ALA A 334 40.15 2.25 17.67
N TYR A 335 40.13 2.60 18.96
CA TYR A 335 41.24 2.39 19.89
C TYR A 335 40.94 1.31 20.95
N PHE A 336 39.77 0.69 20.90
CA PHE A 336 39.38 -0.41 21.77
C PHE A 336 40.27 -1.66 21.54
N SER A 337 41.33 -1.82 22.33
CA SER A 337 42.29 -2.92 22.22
C SER A 337 43.15 -3.06 23.49
N GLY A 338 43.97 -4.11 23.54
CA GLY A 338 45.05 -4.28 24.52
C GLY A 338 44.56 -4.36 25.96
N SER A 339 44.70 -3.25 26.72
CA SER A 339 44.34 -3.22 28.14
C SER A 339 42.88 -3.61 28.38
N GLU A 340 41.96 -3.17 27.51
CA GLU A 340 40.53 -3.45 27.66
C GLU A 340 40.21 -4.95 27.51
N GLN A 341 41.04 -5.76 26.85
CA GLN A 341 40.89 -7.22 26.81
C GLN A 341 41.09 -7.88 28.20
N HIS A 342 41.96 -7.31 29.04
CA HIS A 342 42.13 -7.79 30.42
C HIS A 342 40.93 -7.44 31.30
N ILE A 343 40.31 -6.28 31.08
CA ILE A 343 39.10 -5.85 31.80
C ILE A 343 37.90 -6.70 31.35
N PHE A 344 37.75 -6.95 30.05
CA PHE A 344 36.76 -7.89 29.52
C PHE A 344 36.89 -9.27 30.19
N ARG A 345 38.10 -9.86 30.22
CA ARG A 345 38.33 -11.17 30.86
C ARG A 345 38.08 -11.15 32.37
N GLY A 346 38.26 -10.00 33.03
CA GLY A 346 37.90 -9.80 34.44
C GLY A 346 36.39 -9.86 34.65
N TYR A 347 35.63 -9.02 33.93
CA TYR A 347 34.17 -8.99 34.01
C TYR A 347 33.52 -10.31 33.58
N LYS A 348 34.08 -10.98 32.57
CA LYS A 348 33.66 -12.32 32.16
C LYS A 348 33.74 -13.30 33.35
N LYS A 349 34.91 -13.39 33.99
CA LYS A 349 35.12 -14.26 35.16
C LYS A 349 34.23 -13.91 36.35
N GLU A 350 33.90 -12.63 36.53
CA GLU A 350 32.97 -12.20 37.58
C GLU A 350 31.52 -12.65 37.31
N LEU A 351 31.11 -12.76 36.04
CA LEU A 351 29.81 -13.29 35.64
C LEU A 351 29.82 -14.83 35.65
N GLU A 352 30.87 -15.47 35.14
CA GLU A 352 31.12 -16.93 35.22
C GLU A 352 31.09 -17.44 36.66
N GLY A 353 31.64 -16.69 37.62
CA GLY A 353 31.63 -17.07 39.03
C GLY A 353 30.22 -17.17 39.63
N ILE A 354 29.26 -16.38 39.12
CA ILE A 354 27.84 -16.46 39.52
C ILE A 354 27.15 -17.64 38.83
N LEU A 355 27.49 -17.87 37.56
CA LEU A 355 27.01 -19.01 36.78
C LEU A 355 27.42 -20.34 37.43
N ALA A 356 28.70 -20.50 37.73
CA ALA A 356 29.24 -21.71 38.35
C ALA A 356 28.74 -21.93 39.79
N GLY A 357 28.65 -20.86 40.59
CA GLY A 357 28.23 -20.93 42.00
C GLY A 357 26.75 -21.25 42.23
N GLN A 358 25.94 -21.40 41.17
CA GLN A 358 24.52 -21.76 41.24
C GLN A 358 24.17 -23.05 40.47
N THR A 359 25.11 -23.63 39.72
CA THR A 359 24.92 -24.91 39.01
C THR A 359 25.11 -26.17 39.86
N GLU A 360 25.53 -26.05 41.13
CA GLU A 360 25.68 -27.22 42.02
C GLU A 360 24.33 -27.85 42.43
N ASP A 361 23.21 -27.11 42.32
CA ASP A 361 21.84 -27.58 42.63
C ASP A 361 21.12 -28.26 41.42
N GLY A 362 21.82 -29.14 40.71
CA GLY A 362 21.25 -30.38 40.14
C GLY A 362 20.01 -30.35 39.21
N GLN A 363 19.65 -29.24 38.57
CA GLN A 363 18.57 -29.22 37.55
C GLN A 363 18.99 -28.40 36.30
N GLU A 364 19.00 -29.06 35.13
CA GLU A 364 19.41 -28.50 33.82
C GLU A 364 18.43 -27.48 33.21
N GLY A 365 17.57 -26.85 34.02
CA GLY A 365 16.61 -25.84 33.61
C GLY A 365 17.02 -24.44 34.06
N TRP A 366 17.44 -23.59 33.12
CA TRP A 366 17.72 -22.16 33.34
C TRP A 366 16.43 -21.39 33.65
N ASN A 367 15.94 -21.51 34.88
CA ASN A 367 14.69 -20.92 35.35
C ASN A 367 14.76 -19.39 35.49
N ASP A 368 13.62 -18.72 35.34
CA ASP A 368 13.41 -17.25 35.55
C ASP A 368 14.01 -16.69 36.86
N LYS A 369 14.23 -17.55 37.86
CA LYS A 369 14.87 -17.22 39.15
C LYS A 369 16.35 -16.84 39.04
N PHE A 370 17.01 -17.14 37.93
CA PHE A 370 18.44 -16.84 37.71
C PHE A 370 18.69 -15.35 37.44
N THR A 371 17.71 -14.70 36.80
CA THR A 371 17.75 -13.31 36.32
C THR A 371 18.14 -12.26 37.38
N PRO A 372 17.59 -12.26 38.62
CA PRO A 372 17.84 -11.17 39.58
C PRO A 372 19.30 -11.08 40.04
N ALA A 373 19.97 -12.22 40.28
CA ALA A 373 21.36 -12.23 40.76
C ALA A 373 22.34 -11.68 39.71
N VAL A 374 22.10 -11.98 38.43
CA VAL A 374 22.85 -11.40 37.31
C VAL A 374 22.56 -9.90 37.17
N SER A 375 21.29 -9.51 37.25
CA SER A 375 20.88 -8.09 37.22
C SER A 375 21.54 -7.27 38.32
N ASP A 376 21.57 -7.77 39.56
CA ASP A 376 22.24 -7.12 40.69
C ASP A 376 23.76 -7.01 40.45
N LYS A 377 24.40 -8.04 39.87
CA LYS A 377 25.83 -8.00 39.53
C LYS A 377 26.13 -6.97 38.45
N ILE A 378 25.37 -6.97 37.34
CA ILE A 378 25.46 -5.98 36.26
C ILE A 378 25.29 -4.57 36.84
N GLN A 379 24.28 -4.37 37.69
CA GLN A 379 24.04 -3.11 38.37
C GLN A 379 25.23 -2.68 39.26
N SER A 380 25.86 -3.62 39.97
CA SER A 380 27.04 -3.35 40.81
C SER A 380 28.27 -2.91 39.98
N ILE A 381 28.53 -3.55 38.83
CA ILE A 381 29.65 -3.22 37.93
C ILE A 381 29.47 -1.84 37.31
N LEU A 382 28.26 -1.52 36.85
CA LEU A 382 27.92 -0.23 36.27
C LEU A 382 27.97 0.90 37.31
N LYS A 383 27.48 0.65 38.54
CA LYS A 383 27.60 1.59 39.67
C LYS A 383 29.06 1.82 40.08
N ALA A 384 29.88 0.77 40.16
CA ALA A 384 31.32 0.87 40.46
C ALA A 384 32.09 1.66 39.38
N THR A 385 31.58 1.67 38.14
CA THR A 385 32.10 2.47 37.02
C THR A 385 31.67 3.95 37.09
N GLY A 386 30.78 4.31 38.03
CA GLY A 386 30.27 5.68 38.19
C GLY A 386 29.16 6.05 37.21
N LEU A 387 28.41 5.06 36.70
CA LEU A 387 27.26 5.29 35.81
C LEU A 387 25.95 5.40 36.59
N LYS A 388 25.00 6.14 36.03
CA LYS A 388 23.61 6.16 36.52
C LYS A 388 22.93 4.88 36.04
N VAL A 389 22.43 4.06 36.95
CA VAL A 389 21.82 2.75 36.65
C VAL A 389 20.40 2.71 37.19
N ALA A 390 19.50 2.13 36.40
CA ALA A 390 18.11 1.88 36.74
C ALA A 390 17.70 0.45 36.35
N THR A 391 16.57 0.03 36.91
CA THR A 391 15.96 -1.28 36.67
C THR A 391 14.48 -1.10 36.38
N GLN A 392 13.91 -1.98 35.56
CA GLN A 392 12.50 -1.97 35.19
C GLN A 392 11.97 -3.40 35.21
N ASN A 393 10.94 -3.68 36.02
CA ASN A 393 10.26 -4.98 35.98
C ASN A 393 9.11 -4.94 34.96
N TYR A 394 8.88 -6.06 34.29
CA TYR A 394 7.76 -6.26 33.36
C TYR A 394 7.17 -7.66 33.50
N GLU A 395 5.87 -7.77 33.20
CA GLU A 395 5.14 -9.04 33.06
C GLU A 395 4.22 -8.95 31.84
N TYR A 396 4.37 -9.87 30.88
CA TYR A 396 3.43 -10.08 29.77
C TYR A 396 2.76 -11.45 29.90
N THR A 397 1.48 -11.52 29.55
CA THR A 397 0.71 -12.76 29.50
C THR A 397 0.22 -13.00 28.08
N SER A 398 0.67 -14.08 27.42
CA SER A 398 0.17 -14.47 26.10
C SER A 398 0.01 -15.99 26.04
N SER A 399 -1.07 -16.50 25.42
CA SER A 399 -1.32 -17.94 25.28
C SER A 399 -1.29 -18.75 26.60
N GLY A 400 -1.60 -18.10 27.74
CA GLY A 400 -1.49 -18.69 29.08
C GLY A 400 -0.05 -18.80 29.64
N ILE A 401 0.95 -18.36 28.89
CA ILE A 401 2.36 -18.28 29.30
C ILE A 401 2.63 -16.89 29.89
N LYS A 402 3.39 -16.84 30.99
CA LYS A 402 3.84 -15.60 31.63
C LYS A 402 5.29 -15.34 31.28
N HIS A 403 5.56 -14.22 30.62
CA HIS A 403 6.91 -13.73 30.34
C HIS A 403 7.22 -12.59 31.30
N GLN A 404 8.05 -12.85 32.31
CA GLN A 404 8.41 -11.91 33.35
C GLN A 404 9.92 -11.62 33.31
N GLY A 405 10.33 -10.40 33.66
CA GLY A 405 11.75 -10.08 33.69
C GLY A 405 12.04 -8.74 34.35
N GLN A 406 13.34 -8.51 34.59
CA GLN A 406 13.88 -7.24 35.02
C GLN A 406 14.95 -6.78 34.03
N ASN A 407 14.65 -5.70 33.30
CA ASN A 407 15.63 -5.01 32.47
C ASN A 407 16.57 -4.20 33.38
N VAL A 408 17.88 -4.27 33.15
CA VAL A 408 18.86 -3.36 33.74
C VAL A 408 19.34 -2.40 32.67
N TYR A 409 19.43 -1.11 32.96
CA TYR A 409 19.99 -0.14 32.01
C TYR A 409 20.77 0.97 32.69
N SER A 410 21.70 1.56 31.95
CA SER A 410 22.50 2.69 32.43
C SER A 410 22.69 3.75 31.36
N ILE A 411 22.94 4.99 31.79
CA ILE A 411 23.04 6.15 30.89
C ILE A 411 24.40 6.83 31.10
N ILE A 412 25.16 6.96 30.02
CA ILE A 412 26.32 7.83 29.90
C ILE A 412 25.84 9.17 29.34
N GLN A 413 25.92 10.22 30.14
CA GLN A 413 25.62 11.57 29.67
C GLN A 413 26.75 12.11 28.80
N ALA A 414 26.39 12.72 27.67
CA ALA A 414 27.31 13.27 26.67
C ALA A 414 28.20 14.39 27.25
N PRO A 415 29.53 14.29 27.18
CA PRO A 415 30.41 15.39 27.62
C PRO A 415 30.36 16.64 26.73
N ARG A 416 29.83 16.53 25.50
CA ARG A 416 29.73 17.63 24.51
C ARG A 416 28.30 17.92 24.04
N GLY A 417 27.29 17.34 24.68
CA GLY A 417 25.89 17.44 24.25
C GLY A 417 24.95 17.85 25.37
N ASP A 418 23.82 18.42 25.00
CA ASP A 418 22.79 18.94 25.93
C ASP A 418 21.83 17.84 26.43
N ALA A 419 22.22 16.56 26.31
CA ALA A 419 21.41 15.36 26.61
C ALA A 419 20.03 15.31 25.88
N THR A 420 19.90 16.02 24.76
CA THR A 420 18.69 16.08 23.93
C THR A 420 18.51 14.88 23.00
N GLU A 421 19.58 14.11 22.78
CA GLU A 421 19.62 12.96 21.87
C GLU A 421 20.44 11.82 22.47
N ALA A 422 20.07 10.58 22.17
CA ALA A 422 20.72 9.38 22.70
C ALA A 422 20.87 8.25 21.66
N ILE A 423 21.86 7.40 21.87
CA ILE A 423 22.11 6.15 21.13
C ILE A 423 21.92 4.98 22.10
N VAL A 424 21.28 3.91 21.67
CA VAL A 424 21.06 2.71 22.50
C VAL A 424 22.00 1.58 22.06
N LEU A 425 22.72 0.99 23.01
CA LEU A 425 23.38 -0.30 22.84
C LEU A 425 22.64 -1.34 23.68
N VAL A 426 22.22 -2.44 23.04
CA VAL A 426 21.52 -3.55 23.69
C VAL A 426 22.39 -4.79 23.68
N ALA A 427 22.54 -5.42 24.84
CA ALA A 427 23.12 -6.76 24.98
C ALA A 427 22.18 -7.60 25.85
N ALA A 428 21.31 -8.38 25.20
CA ALA A 428 20.40 -9.30 25.88
C ALA A 428 21.19 -10.44 26.55
N TRP A 429 20.70 -10.95 27.68
CA TRP A 429 21.32 -12.08 28.37
C TRP A 429 21.12 -13.41 27.64
N LYS A 430 19.90 -13.64 27.13
CA LYS A 430 19.55 -14.72 26.21
C LYS A 430 19.46 -14.18 24.79
N THR A 431 20.05 -14.88 23.82
CA THR A 431 19.90 -14.58 22.38
C THR A 431 18.49 -14.93 21.89
N VAL A 432 18.19 -14.62 20.63
CA VAL A 432 16.92 -15.01 19.97
C VAL A 432 16.71 -16.53 19.95
N ASP A 433 17.82 -17.29 19.91
CA ASP A 433 17.91 -18.76 19.91
C ASP A 433 17.93 -19.36 21.34
N ASP A 434 17.73 -18.53 22.38
CA ASP A 434 17.79 -18.85 23.81
C ASP A 434 19.18 -19.29 24.35
N GLU A 435 20.25 -18.96 23.60
CA GLU A 435 21.64 -19.20 24.02
C GLU A 435 22.16 -18.09 24.96
N LEU A 436 23.17 -18.42 25.78
CA LEU A 436 23.75 -17.50 26.78
C LEU A 436 24.72 -16.48 26.11
N ASN A 437 24.32 -15.22 26.01
CA ASN A 437 25.11 -14.15 25.39
C ASN A 437 26.16 -13.54 26.34
N LEU A 438 26.95 -14.39 27.01
CA LEU A 438 27.92 -13.97 28.03
C LEU A 438 28.96 -12.98 27.49
N ASN A 439 29.51 -13.24 26.30
CA ASN A 439 30.54 -12.38 25.72
C ASN A 439 29.96 -11.07 25.18
N GLY A 440 28.75 -11.05 24.64
CA GLY A 440 28.06 -9.81 24.24
C GLY A 440 27.77 -8.88 25.42
N VAL A 441 27.24 -9.42 26.52
CA VAL A 441 26.98 -8.66 27.76
C VAL A 441 28.28 -8.14 28.39
N THR A 442 29.32 -8.99 28.45
CA THR A 442 30.64 -8.59 28.96
C THR A 442 31.29 -7.51 28.09
N LEU A 443 31.12 -7.59 26.77
CA LEU A 443 31.64 -6.59 25.83
C LEU A 443 30.94 -5.25 26.03
N ALA A 444 29.60 -5.25 26.16
CA ALA A 444 28.82 -4.06 26.45
C ALA A 444 29.19 -3.41 27.80
N LEU A 445 29.43 -4.19 28.86
CA LEU A 445 29.96 -3.68 30.14
C LEU A 445 31.34 -3.03 29.99
N THR A 446 32.23 -3.67 29.22
CA THR A 446 33.60 -3.15 28.96
C THR A 446 33.54 -1.86 28.14
N LEU A 447 32.69 -1.82 27.10
CA LEU A 447 32.43 -0.63 26.29
C LEU A 447 31.82 0.50 27.11
N ALA A 448 30.89 0.24 28.04
CA ALA A 448 30.32 1.27 28.91
C ALA A 448 31.39 1.97 29.77
N ARG A 449 32.31 1.19 30.35
CA ARG A 449 33.47 1.72 31.08
C ARG A 449 34.45 2.47 30.18
N TYR A 450 34.71 1.96 28.99
CA TYR A 450 35.60 2.59 28.01
C TYR A 450 35.00 3.93 27.52
N PHE A 451 33.76 3.95 27.02
CA PHE A 451 33.08 5.16 26.53
C PHE A 451 32.99 6.25 27.60
N LYS A 452 32.76 5.90 28.89
CA LYS A 452 32.71 6.86 30.00
C LYS A 452 34.02 7.64 30.20
N ARG A 453 35.17 7.10 29.76
CA ARG A 453 36.48 7.75 29.83
C ARG A 453 36.73 8.74 28.68
N TRP A 454 35.96 8.65 27.60
CA TRP A 454 36.15 9.44 26.39
C TRP A 454 35.26 10.68 26.39
N SER A 455 35.85 11.82 26.04
CA SER A 455 35.16 13.12 25.99
C SER A 455 34.62 13.50 24.60
N LEU A 456 34.51 12.54 23.66
CA LEU A 456 34.11 12.83 22.27
C LEU A 456 32.59 12.85 22.05
N TRP A 457 31.80 12.25 22.94
CA TRP A 457 30.37 12.00 22.72
C TRP A 457 29.55 13.29 22.81
N SER A 458 28.73 13.52 21.78
CA SER A 458 27.75 14.60 21.67
C SER A 458 26.31 14.10 21.86
N LYS A 459 26.08 12.78 21.82
CA LYS A 459 24.82 12.14 22.19
C LYS A 459 25.00 11.32 23.46
N ASP A 460 23.94 11.22 24.27
CA ASP A 460 23.91 10.32 25.42
C ASP A 460 24.00 8.87 24.93
N ILE A 461 24.58 7.97 25.73
CA ILE A 461 24.67 6.56 25.38
C ILE A 461 23.97 5.72 26.45
N ILE A 462 22.93 5.01 26.04
CA ILE A 462 22.15 4.11 26.89
C ILE A 462 22.65 2.69 26.66
N PHE A 463 23.07 2.01 27.72
CA PHE A 463 23.35 0.58 27.70
C PHE A 463 22.18 -0.16 28.34
N LEU A 464 21.52 -1.02 27.56
CA LEU A 464 20.37 -1.82 27.96
C LEU A 464 20.74 -3.31 27.99
N PHE A 465 20.48 -3.94 29.14
CA PHE A 465 20.70 -5.35 29.42
C PHE A 465 19.35 -6.00 29.76
N PRO A 466 18.57 -6.41 28.74
CA PRO A 466 17.33 -7.14 28.93
C PRO A 466 17.65 -8.62 29.21
N PRO A 467 16.80 -9.34 29.98
CA PRO A 467 17.05 -10.75 30.29
C PRO A 467 16.70 -11.68 29.12
N ASP A 468 15.79 -11.25 28.26
CA ASP A 468 15.35 -11.93 27.05
C ASP A 468 15.36 -10.94 25.87
N SER A 469 15.77 -11.44 24.70
CA SER A 469 15.81 -10.70 23.43
C SER A 469 14.43 -10.33 22.86
N LYS A 470 13.34 -11.00 23.27
CA LYS A 470 12.00 -10.85 22.67
C LYS A 470 11.10 -9.88 23.42
N ALA A 471 10.90 -10.09 24.72
CA ALA A 471 9.97 -9.31 25.55
C ALA A 471 10.63 -8.08 26.22
N GLY A 472 11.87 -8.23 26.69
CA GLY A 472 12.50 -7.24 27.58
C GLY A 472 12.74 -5.90 26.89
N THR A 473 13.25 -5.91 25.66
CA THR A 473 13.48 -4.69 24.88
C THR A 473 12.17 -4.00 24.50
N GLN A 474 11.09 -4.75 24.22
CA GLN A 474 9.77 -4.16 23.96
C GLN A 474 9.24 -3.41 25.19
N ALA A 475 9.25 -4.05 26.37
CA ALA A 475 8.82 -3.40 27.62
C ALA A 475 9.63 -2.12 27.93
N TRP A 476 10.92 -2.10 27.59
CA TRP A 476 11.76 -0.93 27.80
C TRP A 476 11.41 0.21 26.85
N ILE A 477 11.26 -0.05 25.54
CA ILE A 477 10.96 0.99 24.56
C ILE A 477 9.52 1.53 24.72
N ASP A 478 8.55 0.68 25.01
CA ASP A 478 7.16 1.09 25.30
C ASP A 478 7.14 2.09 26.48
N ALA A 479 7.91 1.82 27.53
CA ALA A 479 8.03 2.68 28.71
C ALA A 479 8.92 3.91 28.50
N TYR A 480 9.81 3.89 27.50
CA TYR A 480 10.56 5.06 27.07
C TYR A 480 9.62 6.10 26.44
N HIS A 481 8.70 5.64 25.58
CA HIS A 481 7.73 6.47 24.86
C HIS A 481 6.40 6.74 25.62
N ASP A 482 6.30 6.35 26.89
CA ASP A 482 5.09 6.49 27.73
C ASP A 482 3.84 5.79 27.16
N MET A 483 4.07 4.67 26.45
CA MET A 483 3.04 3.81 25.83
C MET A 483 2.85 2.46 26.54
N GLN A 484 3.50 2.27 27.69
CA GLN A 484 3.54 0.96 28.37
C GLN A 484 2.18 0.51 28.94
N PRO A 485 1.84 -0.80 28.81
CA PRO A 485 0.66 -1.37 29.47
C PRO A 485 0.83 -1.42 31.00
N ALA A 486 -0.27 -1.59 31.73
CA ALA A 486 -0.31 -1.52 33.19
C ALA A 486 0.57 -2.56 33.93
N PHE A 487 1.04 -3.60 33.24
CA PHE A 487 1.90 -4.67 33.76
C PHE A 487 3.40 -4.40 33.55
N VAL A 488 3.76 -3.27 32.95
CA VAL A 488 5.14 -2.83 32.68
C VAL A 488 5.43 -1.58 33.51
N GLN A 489 6.53 -1.58 34.25
CA GLN A 489 6.89 -0.42 35.08
C GLN A 489 7.36 0.77 34.23
N PRO A 490 7.02 2.02 34.61
CA PRO A 490 7.58 3.23 33.99
C PRO A 490 9.08 3.35 34.26
N LEU A 491 9.83 3.96 33.33
CA LEU A 491 11.27 4.15 33.47
C LEU A 491 11.60 5.29 34.47
N PRO A 492 12.40 5.04 35.53
CA PRO A 492 12.81 6.08 36.48
C PRO A 492 13.92 7.01 35.96
N LEU A 493 14.65 6.59 34.92
CA LEU A 493 15.62 7.38 34.19
C LEU A 493 15.27 7.41 32.70
N LYS A 494 15.18 8.59 32.10
CA LYS A 494 15.08 8.79 30.64
C LYS A 494 16.22 9.71 30.17
N SER A 495 16.50 9.70 28.88
CA SER A 495 17.40 10.63 28.20
C SER A 495 16.63 11.31 27.05
N GLY A 496 17.33 11.90 26.08
CA GLY A 496 16.78 12.55 24.91
C GLY A 496 16.14 11.62 23.86
N ALA A 497 15.89 12.15 22.67
CA ALA A 497 15.34 11.39 21.55
C ALA A 497 16.32 10.29 21.09
N LEU A 498 15.82 9.08 20.88
CA LEU A 498 16.65 7.94 20.45
C LEU A 498 16.95 8.06 18.96
N GLN A 499 18.22 8.28 18.61
CA GLN A 499 18.66 8.48 17.24
C GLN A 499 18.95 7.17 16.49
N GLY A 500 19.34 6.12 17.22
CA GLY A 500 19.54 4.79 16.65
C GLY A 500 19.92 3.73 17.69
N GLY A 501 19.77 2.47 17.31
CA GLY A 501 20.03 1.30 18.15
C GLY A 501 21.08 0.33 17.56
N LEU A 502 21.95 -0.21 18.41
CA LEU A 502 22.89 -1.28 18.06
C LEU A 502 22.72 -2.44 19.04
N VAL A 503 22.55 -3.66 18.52
CA VAL A 503 22.41 -4.88 19.34
C VAL A 503 23.62 -5.78 19.13
N ILE A 504 24.14 -6.37 20.20
CA ILE A 504 25.36 -7.19 20.19
C ILE A 504 25.05 -8.61 20.67
N GLU A 505 25.27 -9.60 19.81
CA GLU A 505 25.21 -11.02 20.17
C GLU A 505 26.56 -11.72 19.89
N TYR A 506 27.13 -12.30 20.94
CA TYR A 506 28.32 -13.15 20.93
C TYR A 506 28.11 -14.28 21.96
N PRO A 507 27.43 -15.38 21.57
CA PRO A 507 26.99 -16.43 22.48
C PRO A 507 28.04 -17.52 22.78
N PHE A 508 29.11 -17.59 22.00
CA PHE A 508 30.13 -18.64 22.11
C PHE A 508 31.50 -18.10 22.52
N ASP A 509 32.36 -19.00 23.00
CA ASP A 509 33.62 -18.69 23.68
C ASP A 509 34.89 -18.79 22.81
N HIS A 510 34.71 -19.15 21.55
CA HIS A 510 35.76 -19.20 20.53
C HIS A 510 35.71 -17.97 19.63
N ARG A 511 36.78 -17.78 18.85
CA ARG A 511 36.88 -16.70 17.86
C ARG A 511 35.89 -16.90 16.72
N PHE A 512 35.39 -15.80 16.17
CA PHE A 512 34.43 -15.81 15.06
C PHE A 512 35.09 -15.55 13.71
N GLU A 513 34.37 -15.90 12.64
CA GLU A 513 34.80 -15.70 11.25
C GLU A 513 34.09 -14.50 10.59
N SER A 514 32.77 -14.41 10.78
CA SER A 514 31.93 -13.40 10.13
C SER A 514 30.92 -12.76 11.08
N LEU A 515 30.41 -11.58 10.71
CA LEU A 515 29.26 -10.95 11.36
C LEU A 515 28.02 -11.12 10.49
N HIS A 516 27.00 -11.75 11.08
CA HIS A 516 25.64 -11.75 10.56
C HIS A 516 24.97 -10.45 11.00
N ILE A 517 24.53 -9.63 10.03
CA ILE A 517 23.84 -8.36 10.30
C ILE A 517 22.34 -8.60 10.13
N LEU A 518 21.60 -8.62 11.24
CA LEU A 518 20.14 -8.71 11.21
C LEU A 518 19.54 -7.29 11.20
N TYR A 519 18.53 -7.11 10.34
CA TYR A 519 17.90 -5.82 10.07
C TYR A 519 16.38 -5.94 9.87
N ASP A 520 15.77 -7.14 9.96
CA ASP A 520 14.34 -7.30 9.69
C ASP A 520 13.50 -6.85 10.90
N GLY A 521 12.70 -5.80 10.70
CA GLY A 521 11.78 -5.25 11.68
C GLY A 521 10.41 -5.93 11.70
N VAL A 522 9.66 -5.63 12.76
CA VAL A 522 8.27 -6.10 12.93
C VAL A 522 7.41 -5.60 11.76
N ASN A 523 6.42 -6.40 11.35
CA ASN A 523 5.49 -6.08 10.26
C ASN A 523 6.16 -5.82 8.88
N GLY A 524 7.42 -6.22 8.68
CA GLY A 524 8.16 -5.98 7.43
C GLY A 524 8.73 -4.56 7.34
N GLN A 525 8.83 -3.84 8.46
CA GLN A 525 9.59 -2.60 8.56
C GLN A 525 11.09 -2.88 8.42
N LEU A 526 11.84 -1.89 7.94
CA LEU A 526 13.28 -1.97 7.70
C LEU A 526 13.94 -0.69 8.21
N PRO A 527 15.17 -0.76 8.75
CA PRO A 527 15.91 0.42 9.14
C PRO A 527 16.37 1.16 7.89
N ASN A 528 16.74 2.42 8.05
CA ASN A 528 17.35 3.20 7.00
C ASN A 528 18.59 2.48 6.41
N LEU A 529 18.61 2.29 5.09
CA LEU A 529 19.64 1.53 4.38
C LEU A 529 21.07 2.03 4.67
N ASP A 530 21.26 3.31 4.98
CA ASP A 530 22.58 3.87 5.28
C ASP A 530 23.18 3.35 6.60
N LEU A 531 22.35 2.97 7.58
CA LEU A 531 22.82 2.34 8.82
C LEU A 531 23.39 0.95 8.54
N PHE A 532 22.67 0.16 7.74
CA PHE A 532 23.14 -1.16 7.28
C PHE A 532 24.42 -1.03 6.44
N ASN A 533 24.45 -0.12 5.47
CA ASN A 533 25.62 0.10 4.62
C ASN A 533 26.84 0.58 5.42
N THR A 534 26.63 1.40 6.46
CA THR A 534 27.68 1.84 7.38
C THR A 534 28.26 0.67 8.16
N ALA A 535 27.42 -0.26 8.65
CA ALA A 535 27.88 -1.48 9.31
C ALA A 535 28.66 -2.41 8.37
N VAL A 536 28.18 -2.61 7.13
CA VAL A 536 28.91 -3.38 6.10
C VAL A 536 30.26 -2.73 5.78
N SER A 537 30.29 -1.41 5.58
CA SER A 537 31.48 -0.64 5.23
C SER A 537 32.55 -0.66 6.34
N ILE A 538 32.15 -0.49 7.60
CA ILE A 538 33.06 -0.56 8.75
C ILE A 538 33.59 -1.99 8.93
N THR A 539 32.71 -2.99 8.89
CA THR A 539 33.05 -4.39 9.16
C THR A 539 33.98 -4.95 8.08
N GLY A 540 33.61 -4.82 6.80
CA GLY A 540 34.41 -5.31 5.69
C GLY A 540 35.62 -4.43 5.37
N GLY A 541 35.46 -3.10 5.39
CA GLY A 541 36.49 -2.15 4.96
C GLY A 541 37.52 -1.80 6.04
N GLN A 542 37.08 -1.47 7.26
CA GLN A 542 37.98 -1.04 8.34
C GLN A 542 38.55 -2.23 9.13
N MET A 543 37.74 -3.27 9.35
CA MET A 543 38.12 -4.41 10.21
C MET A 543 38.51 -5.68 9.43
N GLY A 544 38.18 -5.76 8.13
CA GLY A 544 38.49 -6.93 7.30
C GLY A 544 37.71 -8.19 7.69
N ILE A 545 36.49 -8.02 8.22
CA ILE A 545 35.62 -9.11 8.69
C ILE A 545 34.56 -9.38 7.63
N GLY A 546 34.27 -10.66 7.35
CA GLY A 546 33.18 -11.05 6.45
C GLY A 546 31.81 -10.61 6.99
N THR A 547 30.93 -10.13 6.11
CA THR A 547 29.55 -9.75 6.46
C THR A 547 28.57 -10.63 5.72
N ASN A 548 27.64 -11.21 6.49
CA ASN A 548 26.59 -12.11 5.99
C ASN A 548 25.22 -11.57 6.38
N LEU A 549 24.19 -11.96 5.63
CA LEU A 549 22.79 -11.58 5.88
C LEU A 549 21.85 -12.73 5.52
N GLN A 550 20.66 -12.79 6.14
CA GLN A 550 19.65 -13.83 5.89
C GLN A 550 20.14 -15.28 6.07
N GLU A 551 21.11 -15.51 6.96
CA GLU A 551 21.79 -16.80 7.17
C GLU A 551 22.46 -17.37 5.89
N MET A 552 22.80 -16.52 4.93
CA MET A 552 23.56 -16.88 3.74
C MET A 552 25.05 -16.79 4.07
N TRP A 553 25.65 -17.91 4.48
CA TRP A 553 27.04 -17.99 4.97
C TRP A 553 28.09 -17.98 3.87
N ASP A 554 27.77 -18.56 2.71
CA ASP A 554 28.60 -18.60 1.51
C ASP A 554 27.76 -18.02 0.37
N HIS A 555 28.11 -16.81 -0.12
CA HIS A 555 27.30 -16.07 -1.09
C HIS A 555 28.15 -15.54 -2.25
N ASP A 556 28.15 -16.26 -3.35
CA ASP A 556 28.99 -16.06 -4.55
C ASP A 556 28.54 -14.92 -5.50
N ASP A 557 27.46 -14.19 -5.15
CA ASP A 557 26.80 -13.17 -6.00
C ASP A 557 26.14 -13.74 -7.28
N SER A 558 25.90 -15.05 -7.34
CA SER A 558 25.13 -15.69 -8.42
C SER A 558 23.64 -15.34 -8.38
N TYR A 559 22.95 -15.53 -9.51
CA TYR A 559 21.51 -15.31 -9.61
C TYR A 559 20.70 -16.16 -8.62
N GLU A 560 21.11 -17.41 -8.40
CA GLU A 560 20.43 -18.35 -7.50
C GLU A 560 20.53 -17.91 -6.04
N MET A 561 21.75 -17.60 -5.57
CA MET A 561 21.97 -17.14 -4.19
C MET A 561 21.31 -15.79 -3.92
N ARG A 562 21.30 -14.86 -4.89
CA ARG A 562 20.53 -13.60 -4.78
C ARG A 562 19.02 -13.82 -4.71
N LEU A 563 18.49 -14.76 -5.49
CA LEU A 563 17.06 -15.09 -5.49
C LEU A 563 16.66 -15.76 -4.17
N GLU A 564 17.47 -16.69 -3.67
CA GLU A 564 17.27 -17.31 -2.37
C GLU A 564 17.31 -16.27 -1.25
N THR A 565 18.28 -15.35 -1.29
CA THR A 565 18.39 -14.23 -0.34
C THR A 565 17.13 -13.35 -0.33
N ILE A 566 16.63 -12.96 -1.51
CA ILE A 566 15.36 -12.22 -1.63
C ILE A 566 14.21 -13.04 -1.04
N MET A 567 14.09 -14.34 -1.38
CA MET A 567 12.99 -15.19 -0.93
C MET A 567 13.02 -15.39 0.60
N ARG A 568 14.18 -15.63 1.20
CA ARG A 568 14.37 -15.72 2.66
C ARG A 568 13.94 -14.42 3.35
N GLY A 569 14.44 -13.27 2.88
CA GLY A 569 14.05 -11.97 3.41
C GLY A 569 12.55 -11.68 3.24
N MET A 570 11.96 -12.02 2.09
CA MET A 570 10.51 -11.90 1.87
C MET A 570 9.71 -12.79 2.82
N VAL A 571 10.15 -14.01 3.10
CA VAL A 571 9.45 -14.90 4.05
C VAL A 571 9.49 -14.32 5.47
N LYS A 572 10.66 -13.84 5.94
CA LYS A 572 10.77 -13.21 7.28
C LYS A 572 9.93 -11.95 7.40
N GLN A 573 10.04 -11.03 6.44
CA GLN A 573 9.22 -9.82 6.37
C GLN A 573 7.73 -10.13 6.23
N GLY A 574 7.38 -11.19 5.50
CA GLY A 574 6.00 -11.65 5.28
C GLY A 574 5.36 -12.14 6.58
N PHE A 575 6.06 -12.94 7.38
CA PHE A 575 5.60 -13.31 8.72
C PHE A 575 5.60 -12.10 9.67
N GLY A 576 6.56 -11.19 9.55
CA GLY A 576 6.60 -9.91 10.24
C GLY A 576 6.91 -10.00 11.74
N TYR A 577 7.48 -11.11 12.21
CA TYR A 577 7.92 -11.30 13.60
C TYR A 577 9.21 -10.52 13.88
N ALA A 578 9.51 -10.25 15.15
CA ALA A 578 10.78 -9.64 15.53
C ALA A 578 11.91 -10.66 15.36
N THR A 579 12.91 -10.35 14.52
CA THR A 579 14.10 -11.19 14.35
C THR A 579 15.15 -10.96 15.43
N GLY A 580 14.98 -9.95 16.29
CA GLY A 580 15.72 -9.76 17.53
C GLY A 580 15.35 -8.44 18.23
N PRO A 581 16.10 -8.02 19.28
CA PRO A 581 15.82 -6.79 20.03
C PRO A 581 15.77 -5.52 19.17
N HIS A 582 16.52 -5.51 18.06
CA HIS A 582 16.56 -4.38 17.14
C HIS A 582 15.19 -4.11 16.47
N SER A 583 14.38 -5.16 16.25
CA SER A 583 13.07 -5.05 15.61
C SER A 583 12.06 -4.24 16.44
N SER A 584 12.19 -4.22 17.78
CA SER A 584 11.31 -3.45 18.69
C SER A 584 11.46 -1.93 18.57
N PHE A 585 12.57 -1.43 18.02
CA PHE A 585 12.82 0.01 17.86
C PHE A 585 12.14 0.60 16.61
N MET A 586 11.93 -0.20 15.57
CA MET A 586 11.44 0.28 14.28
C MET A 586 9.99 0.84 14.30
N PRO A 587 9.03 0.27 15.07
CA PRO A 587 7.70 0.86 15.22
C PRO A 587 7.68 2.29 15.77
N TYR A 588 8.75 2.68 16.47
CA TYR A 588 8.96 4.02 17.03
C TYR A 588 9.78 4.95 16.11
N HIS A 589 10.04 4.53 14.86
CA HIS A 589 10.90 5.21 13.88
C HIS A 589 12.35 5.40 14.35
N ILE A 590 12.86 4.44 15.12
CA ILE A 590 14.26 4.40 15.55
C ILE A 590 14.97 3.31 14.75
N ASP A 591 15.94 3.71 13.93
CA ASP A 591 16.72 2.80 13.11
C ASP A 591 17.66 1.95 13.99
N ALA A 592 17.54 0.63 13.90
CA ALA A 592 18.36 -0.29 14.68
C ALA A 592 18.80 -1.52 13.89
N ILE A 593 19.99 -2.04 14.21
CA ILE A 593 20.54 -3.27 13.63
C ILE A 593 21.15 -4.15 14.73
N MET A 594 21.21 -5.45 14.49
CA MET A 594 21.95 -6.40 15.32
C MET A 594 23.21 -6.88 14.61
N LEU A 595 24.32 -6.96 15.35
CA LEU A 595 25.54 -7.66 14.99
C LEU A 595 25.61 -8.97 15.76
N GLN A 596 25.51 -10.09 15.04
CA GLN A 596 25.60 -11.44 15.60
C GLN A 596 26.88 -12.12 15.06
N THR A 597 27.76 -12.58 15.93
CA THR A 597 28.97 -13.32 15.53
C THR A 597 28.63 -14.75 15.12
N LYS A 598 29.21 -15.28 14.03
CA LYS A 598 29.08 -16.68 13.61
C LYS A 598 30.38 -17.21 12.97
N GLY A 599 30.50 -18.54 12.94
CA GLY A 599 31.65 -19.29 12.39
C GLY A 599 32.85 -19.41 13.36
N ASP A 600 33.82 -20.22 12.98
CA ASP A 600 35.08 -20.45 13.70
C ASP A 600 36.22 -19.76 12.95
N GLY A 601 36.79 -18.69 13.52
CA GLY A 601 37.71 -17.84 12.77
C GLY A 601 38.85 -17.22 13.56
N TRP A 602 39.38 -16.11 13.04
CA TRP A 602 40.54 -15.41 13.60
C TRP A 602 40.17 -14.14 14.37
N GLN A 603 38.91 -13.69 14.29
CA GLN A 603 38.45 -12.44 14.88
C GLN A 603 38.07 -12.63 16.35
N ASP A 604 38.37 -11.63 17.18
CA ASP A 604 38.20 -11.68 18.63
C ASP A 604 37.20 -10.65 19.16
N GLU A 605 36.92 -10.72 20.46
CA GLU A 605 36.09 -9.77 21.22
C GLU A 605 36.48 -8.30 20.94
N MET A 606 37.78 -8.04 20.72
CA MET A 606 38.31 -6.70 20.47
C MET A 606 38.04 -6.24 19.03
N ALA A 607 37.99 -7.13 18.05
CA ALA A 607 37.51 -6.83 16.69
C ALA A 607 36.03 -6.43 16.69
N LEU A 608 35.17 -7.17 17.42
CA LEU A 608 33.76 -6.80 17.59
C LEU A 608 33.62 -5.45 18.34
N GLY A 609 34.37 -5.27 19.43
CA GLY A 609 34.36 -4.01 20.20
C GLY A 609 34.79 -2.79 19.39
N ARG A 610 35.80 -2.92 18.51
CA ARG A 610 36.21 -1.86 17.57
C ARG A 610 35.14 -1.57 16.50
N THR A 611 34.45 -2.61 16.02
CA THR A 611 33.34 -2.47 15.06
C THR A 611 32.19 -1.66 15.69
N VAL A 612 31.79 -2.01 16.92
CA VAL A 612 30.78 -1.29 17.69
C VAL A 612 31.22 0.14 18.03
N GLU A 613 32.47 0.36 18.46
CA GLU A 613 33.03 1.70 18.70
C GLU A 613 32.93 2.59 17.45
N SER A 614 33.29 2.06 16.28
CA SER A 614 33.25 2.80 15.02
C SER A 614 31.80 3.12 14.60
N LEU A 615 30.86 2.18 14.76
CA LEU A 615 29.43 2.41 14.52
C LEU A 615 28.82 3.45 15.46
N CYS A 616 29.14 3.40 16.77
CA CYS A 616 28.71 4.43 17.73
C CYS A 616 29.25 5.81 17.36
N ARG A 617 30.49 5.91 16.84
CA ARG A 617 31.07 7.17 16.36
C ARG A 617 30.32 7.70 15.13
N SER A 618 30.00 6.85 14.16
CA SER A 618 29.18 7.23 12.99
C SER A 618 27.79 7.73 13.39
N LEU A 619 27.07 7.02 14.28
CA LEU A 619 25.78 7.48 14.82
C LEU A 619 25.90 8.77 15.64
N ASN A 620 27.00 8.96 16.38
CA ASN A 620 27.25 10.16 17.16
C ASN A 620 27.41 11.41 16.25
N ASN A 621 27.90 11.26 15.01
CA ASN A 621 28.10 12.36 14.07
C ASN A 621 26.82 12.87 13.37
N LEU A 622 25.73 12.10 13.38
CA LEU A 622 24.45 12.51 12.78
C LEU A 622 23.95 13.84 13.38
N LEU A 623 23.42 14.74 12.55
CA LEU A 623 22.83 16.02 12.99
C LEU A 623 21.30 16.02 12.96
N GLU A 624 20.72 15.04 12.25
CA GLU A 624 19.29 14.79 12.12
C GLU A 624 19.07 13.27 12.10
N HIS A 625 17.82 12.84 12.33
CA HIS A 625 17.44 11.45 12.12
C HIS A 625 17.67 11.05 10.65
N LEU A 626 17.99 9.78 10.40
CA LEU A 626 18.28 9.29 9.06
C LEU A 626 17.03 9.43 8.16
N HIS A 627 17.06 10.32 7.17
CA HIS A 627 15.90 10.62 6.32
C HIS A 627 16.18 10.63 4.81
N GLN A 628 17.46 10.59 4.40
CA GLN A 628 17.84 10.76 2.99
C GLN A 628 17.82 9.46 2.16
N SER A 629 18.10 8.31 2.80
CA SER A 629 18.16 7.00 2.14
C SER A 629 16.82 6.24 2.09
N PHE A 630 16.84 5.03 1.54
CA PHE A 630 15.66 4.18 1.38
C PHE A 630 15.27 3.44 2.67
N PHE A 631 13.98 3.47 3.00
CA PHE A 631 13.33 2.62 4.03
C PHE A 631 12.61 1.40 3.43
N PHE A 632 12.51 1.32 2.11
CA PHE A 632 11.77 0.26 1.41
C PHE A 632 12.67 -0.34 0.32
N TYR A 633 13.32 -1.44 0.66
CA TYR A 633 14.30 -2.13 -0.17
C TYR A 633 14.25 -3.65 0.05
N LEU A 634 14.75 -4.41 -0.92
CA LEU A 634 15.09 -5.83 -0.76
C LEU A 634 16.59 -5.98 -0.95
N LEU A 635 17.29 -6.54 0.04
CA LEU A 635 18.71 -6.88 -0.10
C LEU A 635 18.85 -8.21 -0.86
N MET A 636 19.80 -8.24 -1.79
CA MET A 636 20.22 -9.45 -2.52
C MET A 636 21.61 -9.92 -2.07
N GLN A 637 22.41 -8.99 -1.56
CA GLN A 637 23.75 -9.19 -1.03
C GLN A 637 24.06 -7.97 -0.14
N THR A 638 25.05 -8.07 0.74
CA THR A 638 25.53 -6.94 1.56
C THR A 638 25.84 -5.67 0.74
N ASN A 639 26.26 -5.84 -0.52
CA ASN A 639 26.59 -4.74 -1.43
C ASN A 639 25.55 -4.47 -2.53
N ARG A 640 24.36 -5.11 -2.51
CA ARG A 640 23.33 -4.98 -3.57
C ARG A 640 21.90 -4.96 -3.06
N PHE A 641 21.10 -4.01 -3.55
CA PHE A 641 19.70 -3.84 -3.18
C PHE A 641 18.78 -3.57 -4.37
N VAL A 642 17.49 -3.84 -4.19
CA VAL A 642 16.38 -3.46 -5.09
C VAL A 642 15.52 -2.42 -4.36
N SER A 643 15.23 -1.29 -5.00
CA SER A 643 14.36 -0.25 -4.42
C SER A 643 12.87 -0.53 -4.66
N ILE A 644 12.00 0.05 -3.81
CA ILE A 644 10.54 -0.07 -3.91
C ILE A 644 9.97 0.20 -5.30
N GLY A 645 10.50 1.19 -6.03
CA GLY A 645 10.04 1.50 -7.39
C GLY A 645 10.23 0.35 -8.39
N THR A 646 11.20 -0.53 -8.15
CA THR A 646 11.48 -1.69 -9.00
C THR A 646 10.65 -2.91 -8.59
N TYR A 647 10.49 -3.22 -7.30
CA TYR A 647 9.78 -4.44 -6.88
C TYR A 647 8.26 -4.28 -6.71
N LEU A 648 7.77 -3.10 -6.29
CA LEU A 648 6.34 -2.85 -6.01
C LEU A 648 5.38 -3.22 -7.16
N PRO A 649 5.70 -3.00 -8.45
CA PRO A 649 4.84 -3.41 -9.56
C PRO A 649 4.45 -4.89 -9.54
N SER A 650 5.32 -5.78 -9.04
CA SER A 650 5.05 -7.22 -8.94
C SER A 650 3.81 -7.52 -8.09
N ALA A 651 3.77 -7.04 -6.84
CA ALA A 651 2.64 -7.22 -5.95
C ALA A 651 1.39 -6.43 -6.41
N MET A 652 1.57 -5.23 -6.98
CA MET A 652 0.45 -4.45 -7.51
C MET A 652 -0.23 -5.10 -8.72
N LEU A 653 0.52 -5.80 -9.58
CA LEU A 653 -0.05 -6.59 -10.70
C LEU A 653 -0.87 -7.77 -10.17
N ILE A 654 -0.38 -8.48 -9.13
CA ILE A 654 -1.15 -9.53 -8.47
C ILE A 654 -2.40 -8.95 -7.81
N ALA A 655 -2.30 -7.90 -6.99
CA ALA A 655 -3.47 -7.28 -6.36
C ALA A 655 -4.50 -6.74 -7.39
N GLY A 656 -4.01 -6.14 -8.47
CA GLY A 656 -4.82 -5.60 -9.57
C GLY A 656 -5.64 -6.66 -10.31
N ASN A 657 -5.20 -7.92 -10.33
CA ASN A 657 -5.94 -9.03 -10.97
C ASN A 657 -7.36 -9.17 -10.39
N PHE A 658 -7.50 -8.99 -9.07
CA PHE A 658 -8.76 -9.11 -8.34
C PHE A 658 -9.68 -7.93 -8.65
N THR A 659 -9.14 -6.70 -8.68
CA THR A 659 -9.87 -5.47 -9.01
C THR A 659 -10.39 -5.48 -10.45
N ILE A 660 -9.58 -5.94 -11.41
CA ILE A 660 -9.98 -6.11 -12.82
C ILE A 660 -11.15 -7.10 -12.94
N MET A 661 -11.05 -8.26 -12.28
CA MET A 661 -12.12 -9.26 -12.27
C MET A 661 -13.39 -8.74 -11.58
N ALA A 662 -13.26 -8.02 -10.46
CA ALA A 662 -14.39 -7.40 -9.77
C ALA A 662 -15.14 -6.40 -10.67
N ILE A 663 -14.43 -5.49 -11.34
CA ILE A 663 -15.03 -4.52 -12.26
C ILE A 663 -15.73 -5.25 -13.42
N ALA A 664 -15.11 -6.30 -13.98
CA ALA A 664 -15.73 -7.09 -15.04
C ALA A 664 -17.03 -7.80 -14.61
N LEU A 665 -17.04 -8.40 -13.41
CA LEU A 665 -18.24 -9.04 -12.84
C LEU A 665 -19.35 -8.00 -12.55
N TRP A 666 -18.99 -6.84 -12.00
CA TRP A 666 -19.89 -5.71 -11.80
C TRP A 666 -20.52 -5.24 -13.12
N LEU A 667 -19.72 -5.04 -14.17
CA LEU A 667 -20.22 -4.65 -15.49
C LEU A 667 -21.13 -5.73 -16.08
N ARG A 668 -20.75 -7.01 -16.01
CA ARG A 668 -21.55 -8.15 -16.48
C ARG A 668 -22.95 -8.21 -15.84
N THR A 669 -23.12 -7.76 -14.60
CA THR A 669 -24.44 -7.71 -13.95
C THR A 669 -25.41 -6.67 -14.54
N GLY A 670 -24.90 -5.72 -15.36
CA GLY A 670 -25.72 -4.78 -16.15
C GLY A 670 -25.99 -5.23 -17.58
N TYR A 671 -25.27 -6.23 -18.11
CA TYR A 671 -25.40 -6.72 -19.48
C TYR A 671 -25.94 -8.15 -19.50
N TYR A 672 -27.23 -8.31 -19.22
CA TYR A 672 -27.98 -9.52 -19.56
C TYR A 672 -28.81 -9.26 -20.81
N PRO A 673 -28.54 -9.92 -21.95
CA PRO A 673 -29.47 -9.93 -23.07
C PRO A 673 -30.83 -10.44 -22.62
N GLY A 674 -31.89 -9.75 -23.03
CA GLY A 674 -33.26 -10.19 -22.77
C GLY A 674 -33.43 -11.65 -23.20
N ARG A 675 -34.03 -12.45 -22.32
CA ARG A 675 -34.33 -13.87 -22.51
C ARG A 675 -35.01 -14.06 -23.89
N GLN A 676 -34.29 -14.61 -24.86
CA GLN A 676 -34.93 -15.11 -26.09
C GLN A 676 -35.99 -16.12 -25.65
N GLN A 677 -37.26 -15.75 -25.80
CA GLN A 677 -38.36 -16.66 -25.57
C GLN A 677 -38.27 -17.73 -26.66
N SER A 678 -37.99 -18.97 -26.27
CA SER A 678 -38.14 -20.13 -27.15
C SER A 678 -39.57 -20.11 -27.70
N PRO A 679 -39.79 -20.36 -29.01
CA PRO A 679 -41.13 -20.35 -29.57
C PRO A 679 -41.97 -21.41 -28.86
N GLN A 680 -43.00 -20.97 -28.13
CA GLN A 680 -43.92 -21.89 -27.48
C GLN A 680 -44.66 -22.69 -28.56
N ALA A 681 -44.56 -24.02 -28.46
CA ALA A 681 -45.26 -24.92 -29.35
C ALA A 681 -46.78 -24.67 -29.28
N SER A 682 -47.40 -24.55 -30.43
CA SER A 682 -48.84 -24.36 -30.57
C SER A 682 -49.61 -25.50 -29.92
N LYS A 683 -50.52 -25.16 -28.99
CA LYS A 683 -51.66 -26.01 -28.66
C LYS A 683 -52.91 -25.38 -29.21
N SER A 684 -53.53 -26.11 -30.14
CA SER A 684 -54.78 -25.77 -30.79
C SER A 684 -55.98 -25.94 -29.86
N THR A 685 -56.84 -24.93 -29.80
CA THR A 685 -58.26 -25.12 -29.48
C THR A 685 -59.08 -24.39 -30.54
N LYS A 686 -59.91 -25.12 -31.28
CA LYS A 686 -60.94 -24.57 -32.18
C LYS A 686 -62.27 -24.59 -31.44
N GLU A 687 -63.00 -23.48 -31.49
CA GLU A 687 -64.45 -23.35 -31.78
C GLU A 687 -64.83 -21.85 -31.61
N GLN A 688 -65.20 -21.16 -32.68
CA GLN A 688 -66.58 -20.83 -33.10
C GLN A 688 -67.28 -19.82 -32.15
N ALA A 689 -67.89 -18.71 -32.61
CA ALA A 689 -68.17 -18.23 -33.98
C ALA A 689 -68.27 -16.68 -34.09
N ALA A 690 -68.26 -16.19 -35.34
CA ALA A 690 -68.97 -15.04 -35.96
C ALA A 690 -69.69 -14.01 -35.05
N THR A 691 -69.73 -12.68 -35.28
CA THR A 691 -69.58 -11.83 -36.51
C THR A 691 -69.38 -10.35 -36.04
N ALA A 692 -69.18 -9.26 -36.81
CA ALA A 692 -69.11 -8.95 -38.25
C ALA A 692 -68.29 -7.65 -38.53
N THR A 693 -68.23 -7.23 -39.80
CA THR A 693 -68.02 -5.86 -40.34
C THR A 693 -66.80 -5.02 -39.94
N GLU A 694 -65.85 -4.98 -40.88
CA GLU A 694 -65.23 -3.79 -41.48
C GLU A 694 -65.27 -2.45 -40.70
N ASN A 695 -64.07 -1.93 -40.39
CA ASN A 695 -63.60 -0.72 -41.06
C ASN A 695 -62.06 -0.68 -41.09
N ARG A 696 -61.50 -0.32 -42.25
CA ARG A 696 -60.09 0.08 -42.38
C ARG A 696 -60.03 1.58 -42.12
N ASP A 697 -59.16 2.01 -41.22
CA ASP A 697 -58.60 3.36 -41.26
C ASP A 697 -57.20 3.36 -40.67
N ASP A 698 -56.28 4.02 -41.38
CA ASP A 698 -54.86 4.06 -41.05
C ASP A 698 -54.60 4.86 -39.77
N LYS A 699 -54.06 4.19 -38.75
CA LYS A 699 -53.31 4.86 -37.68
C LYS A 699 -51.96 4.19 -37.48
N GLN A 700 -50.92 4.89 -37.93
CA GLN A 700 -49.54 4.59 -37.59
C GLN A 700 -49.41 4.43 -36.08
N SER A 701 -49.07 3.23 -35.63
CA SER A 701 -48.60 3.03 -34.27
C SER A 701 -47.23 3.71 -34.13
N PRO A 702 -46.99 4.53 -33.10
CA PRO A 702 -45.67 5.14 -32.91
C PRO A 702 -44.63 4.03 -32.69
N ALA A 703 -43.44 4.24 -33.24
CA ALA A 703 -42.34 3.28 -33.12
C ALA A 703 -42.10 2.95 -31.64
N GLN A 704 -42.24 1.67 -31.29
CA GLN A 704 -41.78 1.17 -30.00
C GLN A 704 -40.27 1.34 -29.96
N THR A 705 -39.82 2.34 -29.22
CA THR A 705 -38.40 2.48 -28.86
C THR A 705 -38.01 1.23 -28.08
N ASP A 706 -36.95 0.55 -28.53
CA ASP A 706 -36.28 -0.51 -27.77
C ASP A 706 -35.69 0.08 -26.48
N ALA A 707 -36.53 0.19 -25.46
CA ALA A 707 -36.12 0.52 -24.11
C ALA A 707 -35.29 -0.65 -23.59
N SER A 708 -33.97 -0.51 -23.67
CA SER A 708 -33.03 -1.41 -23.03
C SER A 708 -33.33 -1.43 -21.53
N ASN A 709 -34.03 -2.48 -21.08
CA ASN A 709 -34.45 -2.62 -19.69
C ASN A 709 -33.24 -2.53 -18.75
N ILE A 710 -33.05 -1.38 -18.11
CA ILE A 710 -32.00 -1.14 -17.13
C ILE A 710 -32.38 -1.93 -15.88
N ILE A 711 -31.79 -3.12 -15.72
CA ILE A 711 -32.08 -3.98 -14.57
C ILE A 711 -31.45 -3.38 -13.30
N GLU A 712 -32.30 -2.95 -12.37
CA GLU A 712 -31.86 -2.50 -11.05
C GLU A 712 -31.05 -3.58 -10.31
N ARG A 713 -29.94 -3.19 -9.68
CA ARG A 713 -29.03 -4.10 -8.98
C ARG A 713 -29.46 -4.27 -7.54
N GLN A 714 -29.85 -5.48 -7.16
CA GLN A 714 -30.22 -5.78 -5.77
C GLN A 714 -28.97 -5.98 -4.89
N LEU A 715 -28.46 -4.88 -4.33
CA LEU A 715 -27.17 -4.83 -3.61
C LEU A 715 -27.22 -5.37 -2.17
N ALA A 716 -28.39 -5.39 -1.52
CA ALA A 716 -28.52 -5.66 -0.08
C ALA A 716 -27.92 -7.02 0.32
N LEU A 717 -28.39 -8.14 -0.25
CA LEU A 717 -27.92 -9.49 0.09
C LEU A 717 -26.41 -9.69 -0.22
N PRO A 718 -25.87 -9.31 -1.39
CA PRO A 718 -24.44 -9.38 -1.63
C PRO A 718 -23.59 -8.58 -0.65
N LEU A 719 -24.03 -7.37 -0.27
CA LEU A 719 -23.29 -6.50 0.64
C LEU A 719 -23.33 -7.03 2.09
N THR A 720 -24.50 -7.41 2.60
CA THR A 720 -24.63 -7.94 3.96
C THR A 720 -23.89 -9.27 4.14
N LEU A 721 -23.88 -10.13 3.12
CA LEU A 721 -23.11 -11.37 3.14
C LEU A 721 -21.61 -11.10 3.22
N VAL A 722 -21.06 -10.25 2.34
CA VAL A 722 -19.62 -9.98 2.30
C VAL A 722 -19.16 -9.25 3.57
N VAL A 723 -19.90 -8.23 4.04
CA VAL A 723 -19.59 -7.55 5.31
C VAL A 723 -19.70 -8.51 6.50
N GLY A 724 -20.76 -9.34 6.53
CA GLY A 724 -20.95 -10.35 7.57
C GLY A 724 -19.80 -11.36 7.65
N LEU A 725 -19.27 -11.82 6.51
CA LEU A 725 -18.11 -12.71 6.47
C LEU A 725 -16.83 -12.06 7.00
N HIS A 726 -16.60 -10.77 6.73
CA HIS A 726 -15.43 -10.05 7.27
C HIS A 726 -15.55 -9.85 8.79
N LEU A 727 -16.75 -9.52 9.30
CA LEU A 727 -17.00 -9.46 10.74
C LEU A 727 -16.86 -10.83 11.42
N LEU A 728 -17.26 -11.91 10.74
CA LEU A 728 -17.13 -13.28 11.25
C LEU A 728 -15.66 -13.73 11.32
N GLY A 729 -14.77 -13.15 10.50
CA GLY A 729 -13.31 -13.31 10.61
C GLY A 729 -12.69 -12.80 11.93
N LEU A 730 -13.39 -11.94 12.68
CA LEU A 730 -12.97 -11.54 14.03
C LEU A 730 -13.07 -12.68 15.06
N ILE A 731 -13.92 -13.69 14.81
CA ILE A 731 -14.09 -14.85 15.69
C ILE A 731 -12.83 -15.71 15.75
N PRO A 732 -12.28 -16.24 14.62
CA PRO A 732 -11.04 -17.00 14.68
C PRO A 732 -9.86 -16.16 15.19
N LEU A 733 -9.78 -14.87 14.83
CA LEU A 733 -8.76 -13.95 15.37
C LEU A 733 -8.80 -13.89 16.91
N TYR A 734 -9.98 -13.71 17.50
CA TYR A 734 -10.15 -13.72 18.96
C TYR A 734 -9.81 -15.08 19.58
N ILE A 735 -10.25 -16.18 18.95
CA ILE A 735 -10.01 -17.55 19.40
C ILE A 735 -8.50 -17.87 19.46
N PHE A 736 -7.75 -17.60 18.37
CA PHE A 736 -6.33 -17.95 18.32
C PHE A 736 -5.45 -17.08 19.23
N ASN A 737 -5.92 -15.92 19.71
CA ASN A 737 -5.10 -15.04 20.55
C ASN A 737 -5.43 -15.15 22.05
N ASN A 738 -6.61 -15.64 22.43
CA ASN A 738 -7.02 -15.75 23.84
C ASN A 738 -6.97 -17.19 24.39
N ILE A 739 -6.75 -18.20 23.54
CA ILE A 739 -6.67 -19.60 23.95
C ILE A 739 -5.26 -19.94 24.47
N SER A 740 -5.19 -20.85 25.45
CA SER A 740 -3.92 -21.35 25.99
C SER A 740 -3.24 -22.36 25.05
N HIS A 741 -1.90 -22.35 25.00
CA HIS A 741 -1.05 -23.13 24.09
C HIS A 741 -1.49 -24.59 23.86
N GLN A 742 -1.83 -25.30 24.95
CA GLN A 742 -2.27 -26.70 24.95
C GLN A 742 -3.44 -27.01 24.01
N TYR A 743 -4.29 -26.04 23.73
CA TYR A 743 -5.46 -26.21 22.88
C TYR A 743 -5.22 -25.79 21.42
N TYR A 744 -4.06 -25.23 21.06
CA TYR A 744 -3.78 -24.79 19.70
C TYR A 744 -3.94 -25.89 18.64
N PRO A 745 -3.41 -27.12 18.81
CA PRO A 745 -3.66 -28.21 17.87
C PRO A 745 -5.16 -28.49 17.70
N THR A 746 -5.92 -28.53 18.82
CA THR A 746 -7.38 -28.78 18.78
C THR A 746 -8.15 -27.63 18.11
N ALA A 747 -7.73 -26.38 18.31
CA ALA A 747 -8.28 -25.20 17.65
C ALA A 747 -8.01 -25.21 16.14
N THR A 748 -6.82 -25.68 15.70
CA THR A 748 -6.50 -25.84 14.28
C THR A 748 -7.34 -26.93 13.62
N TYR A 749 -7.48 -28.11 14.25
CA TYR A 749 -8.32 -29.19 13.69
C TYR A 749 -9.81 -28.83 13.65
N THR A 750 -10.33 -28.18 14.69
CA THR A 750 -11.73 -27.68 14.70
C THR A 750 -11.94 -26.53 13.71
N SER A 751 -10.94 -25.67 13.51
CA SER A 751 -10.93 -24.66 12.44
C SER A 751 -10.98 -25.29 11.04
N ILE A 752 -10.24 -26.37 10.78
CA ILE A 752 -10.31 -27.11 9.50
C ILE A 752 -11.70 -27.71 9.29
N LEU A 753 -12.29 -28.33 10.32
CA LEU A 753 -13.64 -28.87 10.24
C LEU A 753 -14.69 -27.77 9.99
N ALA A 754 -14.55 -26.61 10.67
CA ALA A 754 -15.39 -25.45 10.45
C ALA A 754 -15.23 -24.87 9.03
N ASN A 755 -14.00 -24.81 8.49
CA ASN A 755 -13.71 -24.36 7.14
C ASN A 755 -14.37 -25.25 6.07
N ILE A 756 -14.51 -26.55 6.32
CA ILE A 756 -15.22 -27.48 5.41
C ILE A 756 -16.74 -27.30 5.52
N ILE A 757 -17.27 -27.21 6.74
CA ILE A 757 -18.73 -27.19 7.00
C ILE A 757 -19.35 -25.82 6.68
N LEU A 758 -18.73 -24.72 7.11
CA LEU A 758 -19.31 -23.37 7.05
C LEU A 758 -19.69 -22.93 5.62
N PRO A 759 -18.85 -23.09 4.58
CA PRO A 759 -19.23 -22.70 3.21
C PRO A 759 -20.34 -23.57 2.62
N LEU A 760 -20.42 -24.85 3.00
CA LEU A 760 -21.48 -25.76 2.58
C LEU A 760 -22.81 -25.41 3.25
N LEU A 761 -22.79 -25.14 4.55
CA LEU A 761 -23.96 -24.72 5.32
C LEU A 761 -24.47 -23.35 4.85
N LEU A 762 -23.55 -22.41 4.59
CA LEU A 762 -23.88 -21.09 4.00
C LEU A 762 -24.49 -21.24 2.61
N ALA A 763 -23.94 -22.13 1.77
CA ALA A 763 -24.49 -22.42 0.45
C ALA A 763 -25.91 -23.00 0.53
N ALA A 764 -26.14 -23.95 1.44
CA ALA A 764 -27.44 -24.58 1.65
C ALA A 764 -28.50 -23.60 2.18
N ILE A 765 -28.17 -22.77 3.19
CA ILE A 765 -29.09 -21.78 3.76
C ILE A 765 -29.49 -20.74 2.71
N LEU A 766 -28.52 -20.19 1.97
CA LEU A 766 -28.84 -19.20 0.94
C LEU A 766 -29.64 -19.84 -0.21
N SER A 767 -29.29 -21.05 -0.67
CA SER A 767 -30.03 -21.69 -1.77
C SER A 767 -31.46 -22.07 -1.40
N HIS A 768 -31.71 -22.61 -0.20
CA HIS A 768 -33.05 -23.03 0.22
C HIS A 768 -33.92 -21.87 0.73
N GLY A 769 -33.36 -20.93 1.51
CA GLY A 769 -34.11 -19.86 2.15
C GLY A 769 -34.31 -18.61 1.29
N LEU A 770 -33.24 -18.15 0.61
CA LEU A 770 -33.21 -16.83 -0.04
C LEU A 770 -33.26 -16.88 -1.57
N ASN A 771 -33.11 -18.07 -2.18
CA ASN A 771 -33.12 -18.32 -3.63
C ASN A 771 -32.44 -17.21 -4.47
N PRO A 772 -31.13 -16.94 -4.29
CA PRO A 772 -30.48 -15.80 -4.92
C PRO A 772 -30.55 -15.85 -6.45
N LYS A 773 -30.83 -14.70 -7.06
CA LYS A 773 -30.83 -14.54 -8.52
C LYS A 773 -29.42 -14.75 -9.09
N PRO A 774 -29.27 -15.21 -10.35
CA PRO A 774 -27.96 -15.31 -11.02
C PRO A 774 -27.07 -14.06 -10.90
N GLN A 775 -27.69 -12.88 -10.92
CA GLN A 775 -27.05 -11.57 -10.73
C GLN A 775 -26.41 -11.41 -9.34
N GLN A 776 -27.03 -11.93 -8.28
CA GLN A 776 -26.56 -11.77 -6.89
C GLN A 776 -25.28 -12.57 -6.62
N TYR A 777 -25.13 -13.79 -7.18
CA TYR A 777 -23.88 -14.54 -7.07
C TYR A 777 -22.69 -13.81 -7.72
N LEU A 778 -22.92 -13.18 -8.87
CA LEU A 778 -21.89 -12.37 -9.55
C LEU A 778 -21.52 -11.13 -8.71
N LEU A 779 -22.50 -10.50 -8.05
CA LEU A 779 -22.27 -9.37 -7.14
C LEU A 779 -21.53 -9.78 -5.86
N ILE A 780 -21.83 -10.96 -5.28
CA ILE A 780 -21.10 -11.50 -4.12
C ILE A 780 -19.61 -11.68 -4.48
N LYS A 781 -19.31 -12.36 -5.60
CA LYS A 781 -17.94 -12.51 -6.08
C LYS A 781 -17.29 -11.15 -6.38
N SER A 782 -18.01 -10.24 -7.03
CA SER A 782 -17.54 -8.90 -7.36
C SER A 782 -17.11 -8.12 -6.11
N PHE A 783 -17.92 -8.08 -5.05
CA PHE A 783 -17.59 -7.34 -3.83
C PHE A 783 -16.47 -8.01 -3.03
N SER A 784 -16.46 -9.34 -2.98
CA SER A 784 -15.40 -10.12 -2.33
C SER A 784 -14.04 -9.87 -2.97
N LEU A 785 -13.94 -9.91 -4.31
CA LEU A 785 -12.70 -9.65 -5.03
C LEU A 785 -12.30 -8.17 -5.02
N LEU A 786 -13.27 -7.24 -4.97
CA LEU A 786 -12.98 -5.81 -4.87
C LEU A 786 -12.32 -5.46 -3.53
N MET A 787 -12.85 -5.97 -2.41
CA MET A 787 -12.25 -5.76 -1.09
C MET A 787 -10.88 -6.42 -0.99
N LEU A 788 -10.74 -7.66 -1.48
CA LEU A 788 -9.44 -8.35 -1.51
C LEU A 788 -8.40 -7.57 -2.33
N GLY A 789 -8.75 -7.11 -3.54
CA GLY A 789 -7.87 -6.30 -4.39
C GLY A 789 -7.49 -4.96 -3.74
N LEU A 790 -8.43 -4.31 -3.05
CA LEU A 790 -8.18 -3.08 -2.28
C LEU A 790 -7.19 -3.34 -1.13
N PHE A 791 -7.48 -4.31 -0.26
CA PHE A 791 -6.65 -4.63 0.90
C PHE A 791 -5.23 -5.04 0.51
N LEU A 792 -5.08 -5.90 -0.52
CA LEU A 792 -3.76 -6.29 -1.02
C LEU A 792 -3.03 -5.10 -1.67
N SER A 793 -3.72 -4.23 -2.42
CA SER A 793 -3.08 -3.04 -3.00
C SER A 793 -2.56 -2.08 -1.92
N THR A 794 -3.30 -1.89 -0.83
CA THR A 794 -2.83 -1.10 0.32
C THR A 794 -1.72 -1.81 1.10
N LEU A 795 -1.84 -3.12 1.29
CA LEU A 795 -0.85 -3.91 2.03
C LEU A 795 0.47 -3.96 1.28
N ALA A 796 0.49 -4.03 -0.06
CA ALA A 796 1.70 -4.01 -0.86
C ALA A 796 2.57 -2.75 -0.65
N THR A 797 1.96 -1.64 -0.19
CA THR A 797 2.69 -0.40 0.15
C THR A 797 3.19 -0.34 1.60
N LEU A 798 2.75 -1.25 2.47
CA LEU A 798 3.16 -1.33 3.88
C LEU A 798 4.07 -2.53 4.13
N ASN A 799 3.64 -3.71 3.67
CA ASN A 799 4.38 -4.96 3.68
C ASN A 799 4.19 -5.66 2.32
N PHE A 800 5.15 -5.42 1.42
CA PHE A 800 5.18 -6.00 0.08
C PHE A 800 5.11 -7.52 0.11
N SER A 801 5.92 -8.13 0.97
CA SER A 801 6.13 -9.58 1.01
C SER A 801 4.88 -10.34 1.45
N LEU A 802 4.22 -9.89 2.51
CA LEU A 802 2.94 -10.43 2.98
C LEU A 802 1.84 -10.27 1.91
N SER A 803 1.78 -9.11 1.25
CA SER A 803 0.81 -8.89 0.16
C SER A 803 1.07 -9.78 -1.06
N PHE A 804 2.33 -10.00 -1.42
CA PHE A 804 2.71 -10.85 -2.55
C PHE A 804 2.33 -12.31 -2.26
N MET A 805 2.71 -12.82 -1.09
CA MET A 805 2.42 -14.20 -0.66
C MET A 805 0.91 -14.47 -0.59
N ILE A 806 0.15 -13.64 0.13
CA ILE A 806 -1.30 -13.82 0.25
C ILE A 806 -2.01 -13.57 -1.09
N GLY A 807 -1.54 -12.62 -1.89
CA GLY A 807 -2.06 -12.40 -3.25
C GLY A 807 -1.91 -13.61 -4.16
N LEU A 808 -0.78 -14.32 -4.08
CA LEU A 808 -0.56 -15.56 -4.84
C LEU A 808 -1.45 -16.70 -4.34
N LEU A 809 -1.57 -16.88 -3.02
CA LEU A 809 -2.47 -17.88 -2.41
C LEU A 809 -3.95 -17.63 -2.74
N CYS A 810 -4.34 -16.37 -2.89
CA CYS A 810 -5.70 -15.98 -3.28
C CYS A 810 -5.97 -16.04 -4.78
N ALA A 811 -4.95 -16.16 -5.65
CA ALA A 811 -5.09 -16.08 -7.10
C ALA A 811 -6.14 -17.06 -7.69
N PRO A 812 -6.33 -18.30 -7.18
CA PRO A 812 -7.38 -19.20 -7.67
C PRO A 812 -8.81 -18.67 -7.50
N LEU A 813 -9.08 -17.82 -6.50
CA LEU A 813 -10.41 -17.22 -6.25
C LEU A 813 -10.92 -16.38 -7.44
N THR A 814 -10.00 -15.82 -8.23
CA THR A 814 -10.33 -15.10 -9.48
C THR A 814 -10.98 -16.01 -10.52
N PHE A 815 -10.53 -17.27 -10.63
CA PHE A 815 -10.98 -18.21 -11.67
C PHE A 815 -12.16 -19.09 -11.22
N VAL A 816 -12.32 -19.29 -9.91
CA VAL A 816 -13.43 -20.03 -9.31
C VAL A 816 -14.78 -19.39 -9.66
N ASN A 817 -15.66 -20.13 -10.33
CA ASN A 817 -17.00 -19.67 -10.72
C ASN A 817 -18.05 -20.75 -10.43
N ARG A 818 -19.29 -20.34 -10.13
CA ARG A 818 -20.43 -21.27 -10.00
C ARG A 818 -20.65 -22.00 -11.33
N ILE A 819 -20.79 -23.32 -11.26
CA ILE A 819 -21.06 -24.16 -12.44
C ILE A 819 -22.55 -24.00 -12.80
N ASN A 820 -22.83 -23.61 -14.05
CA ASN A 820 -24.19 -23.31 -14.49
C ASN A 820 -25.01 -24.62 -14.66
N PRO A 821 -26.18 -24.78 -13.99
CA PRO A 821 -27.02 -25.97 -14.10
C PRO A 821 -27.51 -26.25 -15.53
N HIS A 822 -27.57 -25.24 -16.41
CA HIS A 822 -28.05 -25.41 -17.79
C HIS A 822 -27.00 -25.96 -18.77
N THR A 823 -25.70 -25.94 -18.43
CA THR A 823 -24.62 -26.34 -19.35
C THR A 823 -23.95 -27.66 -18.99
N THR A 824 -24.25 -28.23 -17.81
CA THR A 824 -23.49 -29.35 -17.26
C THR A 824 -24.43 -30.32 -16.55
N SER A 825 -24.31 -31.61 -16.86
CA SER A 825 -25.14 -32.64 -16.23
C SER A 825 -24.89 -32.73 -14.72
N ARG A 826 -25.92 -33.07 -13.95
CA ARG A 826 -25.86 -33.18 -12.48
C ARG A 826 -24.62 -33.96 -11.96
N PRO A 827 -24.30 -35.19 -12.41
CA PRO A 827 -23.15 -35.91 -11.87
C PRO A 827 -21.80 -35.21 -12.12
N VAL A 828 -21.59 -34.66 -13.33
CA VAL A 828 -20.36 -33.92 -13.67
C VAL A 828 -20.25 -32.63 -12.85
N ARG A 829 -21.38 -31.95 -12.60
CA ARG A 829 -21.45 -30.76 -11.75
C ARG A 829 -21.08 -31.07 -10.29
N TYR A 830 -21.53 -32.19 -9.74
CA TYR A 830 -21.14 -32.63 -8.39
C TYR A 830 -19.64 -32.94 -8.31
N ILE A 831 -19.10 -33.72 -9.26
CA ILE A 831 -17.67 -34.07 -9.29
C ILE A 831 -16.80 -32.80 -9.38
N LEU A 832 -17.12 -31.88 -10.30
CA LEU A 832 -16.34 -30.66 -10.50
C LEU A 832 -16.46 -29.68 -9.33
N ALA A 833 -17.63 -29.61 -8.67
CA ALA A 833 -17.81 -28.80 -7.46
C ALA A 833 -17.04 -29.38 -6.26
N MET A 834 -17.06 -30.70 -6.06
CA MET A 834 -16.30 -31.36 -5.00
C MET A 834 -14.78 -31.24 -5.21
N LEU A 835 -14.31 -31.38 -6.46
CA LEU A 835 -12.90 -31.18 -6.80
C LEU A 835 -12.47 -29.71 -6.60
N GLY A 836 -13.32 -28.75 -6.98
CA GLY A 836 -13.08 -27.32 -6.74
C GLY A 836 -13.05 -26.96 -5.24
N LEU A 837 -13.95 -27.53 -4.44
CA LEU A 837 -13.94 -27.38 -2.99
C LEU A 837 -12.71 -28.04 -2.35
N GLY A 838 -12.29 -29.22 -2.83
CA GLY A 838 -11.06 -29.88 -2.37
C GLY A 838 -9.83 -29.02 -2.60
N LEU A 839 -9.65 -28.51 -3.83
CA LEU A 839 -8.54 -27.63 -4.19
C LEU A 839 -8.52 -26.34 -3.34
N LEU A 840 -9.70 -25.75 -3.09
CA LEU A 840 -9.79 -24.58 -2.21
C LEU A 840 -9.48 -24.90 -0.74
N ASN A 841 -9.88 -26.07 -0.22
CA ASN A 841 -9.57 -26.45 1.17
C ASN A 841 -8.07 -26.69 1.41
N VAL A 842 -7.33 -27.17 0.40
CA VAL A 842 -5.85 -27.21 0.46
C VAL A 842 -5.26 -25.79 0.61
N LEU A 843 -5.88 -24.80 -0.03
CA LEU A 843 -5.54 -23.38 0.06
C LEU A 843 -6.26 -22.64 1.20
N SER A 844 -6.78 -23.34 2.21
CA SER A 844 -7.33 -22.70 3.40
C SER A 844 -6.21 -22.31 4.36
N PRO A 845 -6.35 -21.21 5.14
CA PRO A 845 -5.30 -20.77 6.08
C PRO A 845 -4.85 -21.86 7.05
N SER A 846 -5.80 -22.59 7.63
CA SER A 846 -5.52 -23.62 8.63
C SER A 846 -4.81 -24.84 8.05
N VAL A 847 -5.12 -25.23 6.79
CA VAL A 847 -4.43 -26.34 6.11
C VAL A 847 -3.04 -25.93 5.62
N LEU A 848 -2.89 -24.70 5.12
CA LEU A 848 -1.57 -24.20 4.72
C LEU A 848 -0.63 -24.05 5.92
N LEU A 849 -1.15 -23.65 7.08
CA LEU A 849 -0.39 -23.65 8.35
C LEU A 849 0.14 -25.05 8.68
N LEU A 850 -0.72 -26.09 8.66
CA LEU A 850 -0.29 -27.47 8.88
C LEU A 850 0.75 -27.93 7.85
N ALA A 851 0.54 -27.61 6.58
CA ALA A 851 1.46 -27.97 5.50
C ALA A 851 2.84 -27.32 5.70
N ALA A 852 2.90 -26.02 6.03
CA ALA A 852 4.13 -25.32 6.35
C ALA A 852 4.84 -25.90 7.58
N CYS A 853 4.10 -26.16 8.66
CA CYS A 853 4.63 -26.82 9.87
C CYS A 853 5.26 -28.18 9.53
N SER A 854 4.57 -29.00 8.72
CA SER A 854 5.09 -30.30 8.28
C SER A 854 6.31 -30.22 7.33
N TYR A 855 6.43 -29.15 6.54
CA TYR A 855 7.55 -28.95 5.63
C TYR A 855 8.81 -28.48 6.35
N PHE A 856 8.66 -27.57 7.33
CA PHE A 856 9.78 -27.05 8.12
C PHE A 856 10.11 -27.91 9.35
N GLY A 857 9.30 -28.92 9.68
CA GLY A 857 9.51 -29.80 10.84
C GLY A 857 9.25 -29.10 12.19
N VAL A 858 8.38 -28.08 12.20
CA VAL A 858 8.10 -27.24 13.37
C VAL A 858 6.68 -27.50 13.87
N ASP A 859 6.50 -27.63 15.19
CA ASP A 859 5.18 -27.89 15.78
C ASP A 859 4.23 -26.70 15.66
N VAL A 860 2.98 -26.99 15.27
CA VAL A 860 1.89 -26.02 15.07
C VAL A 860 1.63 -25.17 16.31
N GLU A 861 1.79 -25.77 17.49
CA GLU A 861 1.69 -25.10 18.78
C GLU A 861 2.72 -23.97 18.90
N THR A 862 3.99 -24.24 18.59
CA THR A 862 5.06 -23.24 18.69
C THR A 862 4.81 -22.05 17.74
N VAL A 863 4.38 -22.32 16.50
CA VAL A 863 4.08 -21.27 15.52
C VAL A 863 2.90 -20.40 15.96
N LEU A 864 1.82 -21.01 16.49
CA LEU A 864 0.66 -20.27 16.97
C LEU A 864 0.95 -19.50 18.26
N THR A 865 1.72 -20.06 19.18
CA THR A 865 2.18 -19.35 20.40
C THR A 865 3.07 -18.15 20.04
N GLN A 866 4.01 -18.29 19.11
CA GLN A 866 4.80 -17.15 18.62
C GLN A 866 3.95 -16.10 17.89
N ALA A 867 2.93 -16.53 17.13
CA ALA A 867 2.01 -15.61 16.45
C ALA A 867 1.13 -14.82 17.44
N ALA A 868 0.61 -15.47 18.49
CA ALA A 868 -0.16 -14.82 19.55
C ALA A 868 0.71 -13.88 20.38
N PHE A 869 1.92 -14.31 20.76
CA PHE A 869 2.91 -13.44 21.41
C PHE A 869 3.23 -12.21 20.56
N GLY A 870 3.44 -12.40 19.25
CA GLY A 870 3.66 -11.31 18.31
C GLY A 870 2.46 -10.36 18.16
N TRP A 871 1.23 -10.83 18.33
CA TRP A 871 0.04 -9.98 18.39
C TRP A 871 -0.03 -9.17 19.69
N ASP A 872 0.14 -9.83 20.84
CA ASP A 872 -0.01 -9.22 22.17
C ASP A 872 1.13 -8.26 22.55
N VAL A 873 2.36 -8.56 22.12
CA VAL A 873 3.58 -7.84 22.52
C VAL A 873 4.14 -6.94 21.41
N TRP A 874 4.24 -7.44 20.17
CA TRP A 874 4.86 -6.68 19.06
C TRP A 874 3.84 -5.98 18.13
N GLY A 875 2.54 -6.27 18.25
CA GLY A 875 1.51 -5.73 17.36
C GLY A 875 1.59 -6.22 15.91
N VAL A 876 1.92 -7.50 15.69
CA VAL A 876 2.05 -8.12 14.36
C VAL A 876 0.69 -8.25 13.65
N TRP A 877 0.54 -7.65 12.47
CA TRP A 877 -0.71 -7.62 11.71
C TRP A 877 -0.98 -8.86 10.85
N THR A 878 0.00 -9.77 10.72
CA THR A 878 -0.08 -10.98 9.88
C THR A 878 -1.34 -11.80 10.14
N GLN A 879 -1.70 -12.00 11.42
CA GLN A 879 -2.94 -12.68 11.80
C GLN A 879 -4.20 -11.96 11.33
N VAL A 880 -4.23 -10.62 11.37
CA VAL A 880 -5.37 -9.81 10.89
C VAL A 880 -5.53 -9.96 9.38
N VAL A 881 -4.44 -9.98 8.62
CA VAL A 881 -4.52 -10.20 7.17
C VAL A 881 -5.00 -11.62 6.87
N VAL A 882 -4.52 -12.62 7.60
CA VAL A 882 -4.99 -14.02 7.45
C VAL A 882 -6.50 -14.15 7.75
N TRP A 883 -6.97 -13.69 8.91
CA TRP A 883 -8.35 -13.93 9.37
C TRP A 883 -9.38 -12.91 8.90
N CYS A 884 -9.00 -11.66 8.63
CA CYS A 884 -9.92 -10.59 8.23
C CYS A 884 -9.84 -10.22 6.74
N VAL A 885 -8.82 -10.65 5.99
CA VAL A 885 -8.68 -10.38 4.54
C VAL A 885 -8.73 -11.66 3.71
N TRP A 886 -7.82 -12.62 3.97
CA TRP A 886 -7.73 -13.85 3.19
C TRP A 886 -8.90 -14.80 3.49
N TRP A 887 -9.14 -15.11 4.76
CA TRP A 887 -10.17 -16.07 5.18
C TRP A 887 -11.60 -15.71 4.73
N PRO A 888 -12.09 -14.46 4.84
CA PRO A 888 -13.45 -14.11 4.41
C PRO A 888 -13.61 -14.21 2.88
N ALA A 889 -12.59 -13.82 2.12
CA ALA A 889 -12.58 -13.97 0.66
C ALA A 889 -12.55 -15.45 0.25
N TRP A 890 -11.83 -16.29 0.99
CA TRP A 890 -11.78 -17.74 0.81
C TRP A 890 -13.14 -18.42 1.10
N VAL A 891 -13.81 -18.08 2.22
CA VAL A 891 -15.15 -18.60 2.55
C VAL A 891 -16.17 -18.21 1.48
N SER A 892 -16.13 -16.95 1.03
CA SER A 892 -16.96 -16.44 -0.07
C SER A 892 -16.74 -17.24 -1.37
N GLY A 893 -15.49 -17.52 -1.74
CA GLY A 893 -15.13 -18.37 -2.87
C GLY A 893 -15.66 -19.80 -2.75
N CYS A 894 -15.51 -20.42 -1.58
CA CYS A 894 -15.99 -21.78 -1.32
C CYS A 894 -17.52 -21.86 -1.36
N ALA A 895 -18.23 -20.89 -0.78
CA ALA A 895 -19.69 -20.82 -0.84
C ALA A 895 -20.19 -20.68 -2.30
N LEU A 896 -19.47 -19.91 -3.13
CA LEU A 896 -19.76 -19.78 -4.56
C LEU A 896 -19.64 -21.10 -5.34
N VAL A 897 -18.68 -21.97 -4.98
CA VAL A 897 -18.62 -23.34 -5.51
C VAL A 897 -19.76 -24.19 -4.94
N GLY A 898 -20.00 -24.11 -3.63
CA GLY A 898 -21.05 -24.84 -2.91
C GLY A 898 -22.45 -24.64 -3.48
N PHE A 899 -22.80 -23.45 -3.97
CA PHE A 899 -24.07 -23.21 -4.68
C PHE A 899 -24.29 -24.09 -5.93
N SER A 900 -23.22 -24.67 -6.49
CA SER A 900 -23.29 -25.63 -7.61
C SER A 900 -23.82 -27.01 -7.16
N LEU A 901 -23.75 -27.33 -5.87
CA LEU A 901 -24.28 -28.57 -5.31
C LEU A 901 -25.81 -28.48 -5.15
N PHE A 902 -26.30 -27.39 -4.55
CA PHE A 902 -27.70 -27.25 -4.13
C PHE A 902 -28.67 -26.67 -5.17
N SER A 903 -28.19 -26.11 -6.29
CA SER A 903 -29.11 -25.59 -7.31
C SER A 903 -29.74 -26.71 -8.14
N SER A 904 -31.08 -26.74 -8.21
CA SER A 904 -31.88 -27.72 -8.97
C SER A 904 -31.55 -27.78 -10.46
#